data_AF-A0A438JX62-F1
#
_entry.id   AF-A0A438JX62-F1
#
_cell.length_a   1.000
_cell.length_b   1.000
_cell.length_c   1.000
_cell.angle_alpha   90.00
_cell.angle_beta   90.00
_cell.angle_gamma   90.00
#
_symmetry.space_group_name_H-M   'P 1'
#
loop_
_entity.id
_entity.type
_entity.pdbx_description
1 polymer ?
#
loop_
_entity_poly.entity_id
_entity_poly.type
_entity_poly.pdbx_seq_one_letter_code
_entity_poly.pdbx_strand_id
1 'polypeptide(L)'
;MGNLFSVSISMQDSLPGCKGGTALRAKYICEFEENIKALKEALEDLKDFRNDMKRKVEMGEGQPMEQLDQVQRWFSRAEAMELEVDQLIRDGTRETQKFCLGGCCSKNCLSSYKLGRKLVKKADDVATLRSTRLFDGLADRLPPPPVDERPSEPTVGFESTIDEVWSCLREEQVQIIGLYGMGGVGKTTLMTQVNNEFLKTIHQFDIVIWVVVSRDPNPEKVQDEIWKKVGFCDDKWKSKSQDEKAISIFRILGKKKFVLFLDDVWERFDLLKVGIPLPNQQNNSKLVFTTRSEEVCGRMGAHRRIKVECLAWKQAWDLFQNMVGEDTLNSHPEIPQLAETIVKECLGLPLALVTTGRTMACKKAPQEWKFAIKMLQSSSSSFPGMRDEVFSLLKFSYDNLPSDTARSCFLYCSLYPEDNDIFREDLIDCWICEGFLDEFDDRDGARNQGFDIIGSLIRACLLEESREYFVKMHDVIRDMALWIACECGRVKDKFLVQAGADLTELPEIGKWKGVERMSLMSNHIEKLTQVPTCPNLLTLFLNNNSLEVITDGFFQLMPRLQVLNLSWSRVSELPTEIFRLVSLRYLDLSWTCISHLPNEFKNLVNLKYLNLDYTQQLGIIPRHVVSSLSRLQVLKMFHCGFYGVGEDNVLSDGNEALVNELECLNNLCDLSITIRSASALQRCLCSEKIEGCTQDLFLQFFNGLNSLDISFLENMKRLDTLHISDCATLADLNINGTDGGQEILTSDNYLDNSKITSLKNFHSLRSVRIERCLMLKDLTWLVFAPNLVNLWIVFCRNIEQVIDSGKWVEAAEGRNMSPFAKLEDLILIDLPKLKSIYRNTLTFPCLKEVRVHCCPKLKKLPLNSNSAKGRGMVIYGEKDWSNELEWEDEAAHNAFLPCFRTW
;
A
#
# COMPACT_ATOMS: atom_id res chain seq x y z
N MET A 1 43.71 -25.52 48.52
CA MET A 1 43.31 -24.94 49.82
C MET A 1 44.48 -24.14 50.37
N GLY A 2 44.25 -22.87 50.69
CA GLY A 2 45.27 -21.97 51.26
C GLY A 2 44.67 -20.58 51.41
N ASN A 3 43.82 -20.43 52.43
CA ASN A 3 43.04 -19.23 52.73
C ASN A 3 43.79 -18.29 53.69
N LEU A 4 43.56 -16.99 53.48
CA LEU A 4 43.48 -15.88 54.46
C LEU A 4 44.73 -15.48 55.25
N PHE A 5 45.34 -14.35 54.86
CA PHE A 5 45.25 -13.03 55.53
C PHE A 5 46.33 -12.10 54.92
N SER A 6 45.96 -10.93 54.40
CA SER A 6 46.90 -9.83 54.15
C SER A 6 46.45 -8.59 54.93
N VAL A 7 47.30 -8.16 55.85
CA VAL A 7 47.12 -6.97 56.68
C VAL A 7 47.39 -5.70 55.87
N SER A 8 46.55 -4.70 56.15
CA SER A 8 46.44 -3.35 55.63
C SER A 8 47.65 -2.43 55.83
N ILE A 9 47.81 -1.43 54.94
CA ILE A 9 48.25 -0.08 55.33
C ILE A 9 47.30 0.94 54.68
N SER A 10 46.42 1.53 55.48
CA SER A 10 45.66 2.74 55.16
C SER A 10 46.54 3.96 55.44
N MET A 11 46.87 4.76 54.41
CA MET A 11 47.40 6.12 54.60
C MET A 11 46.30 7.15 54.39
N GLN A 12 45.44 7.26 55.40
CA GLN A 12 44.59 8.40 55.78
C GLN A 12 44.13 7.99 57.19
N ASP A 13 44.94 8.16 58.24
CA ASP A 13 45.18 9.46 58.84
C ASP A 13 46.57 9.54 59.50
N SER A 14 47.42 10.42 58.99
CA SER A 14 48.46 11.09 59.79
C SER A 14 49.11 12.19 58.96
N LEU A 15 48.42 13.33 58.86
CA LEU A 15 49.01 14.67 58.89
C LEU A 15 47.87 15.71 58.79
N PRO A 16 47.51 16.36 59.91
CA PRO A 16 46.54 17.44 59.90
C PRO A 16 47.21 18.71 59.36
N GLY A 17 46.59 19.32 58.34
CA GLY A 17 46.89 20.69 57.93
C GLY A 17 47.74 20.84 56.68
N CYS A 18 47.10 20.83 55.50
CA CYS A 18 47.36 21.80 54.42
C CYS A 18 46.39 21.62 53.24
N LYS A 19 45.38 22.51 53.19
CA LYS A 19 44.72 23.11 52.00
C LYS A 19 44.24 22.17 50.88
N GLY A 20 42.93 22.24 50.56
CA GLY A 20 42.27 21.64 49.37
C GLY A 20 42.80 22.07 47.99
N GLY A 21 44.00 22.64 47.91
CA GLY A 21 44.74 22.88 46.68
C GLY A 21 45.73 21.78 46.30
N THR A 22 46.10 20.83 47.17
CA THR A 22 47.06 19.74 46.84
C THR A 22 46.39 18.49 46.26
N ALA A 23 45.18 18.13 46.71
CA ALA A 23 44.43 16.98 46.19
C ALA A 23 44.02 17.16 44.71
N LEU A 24 43.54 18.36 44.34
CA LEU A 24 43.26 18.74 42.95
C LEU A 24 44.52 18.76 42.07
N ARG A 25 45.70 19.03 42.64
CA ARG A 25 46.98 19.04 41.91
C ARG A 25 47.50 17.65 41.60
N ALA A 26 47.27 16.69 42.51
CA ALA A 26 47.63 15.30 42.32
C ALA A 26 46.83 14.65 41.17
N LYS A 27 45.54 15.00 41.03
CA LYS A 27 44.66 14.44 39.99
C LYS A 27 45.20 14.60 38.57
N TYR A 28 45.70 15.79 38.21
CA TYR A 28 46.28 16.05 36.88
C TYR A 28 47.57 15.25 36.59
N ILE A 29 48.24 14.72 37.62
CA ILE A 29 49.47 13.92 37.48
C ILE A 29 49.16 12.42 37.56
N CYS A 30 48.31 12.00 38.51
CA CYS A 30 47.95 10.59 38.70
C CYS A 30 47.05 10.06 37.58
N GLU A 31 46.22 10.91 36.97
CA GLU A 31 45.33 10.55 35.85
C GLU A 31 45.91 11.06 34.51
N PHE A 32 47.21 11.33 34.44
CA PHE A 32 47.83 12.00 33.28
C PHE A 32 47.69 11.17 31.98
N GLU A 33 47.82 9.85 32.06
CA GLU A 33 47.61 8.95 30.91
C GLU A 33 46.14 8.93 30.46
N GLU A 34 45.19 8.92 31.40
CA GLU A 34 43.76 9.03 31.08
C GLU A 34 43.42 10.38 30.45
N ASN A 35 44.03 11.46 30.92
CA ASN A 35 43.85 12.80 30.33
C ASN A 35 44.41 12.89 28.89
N ILE A 36 45.51 12.18 28.57
CA ILE A 36 45.99 12.05 27.18
C ILE A 36 44.99 11.26 26.34
N LYS A 37 44.43 10.17 26.89
CA LYS A 37 43.46 9.33 26.19
C LYS A 37 42.17 10.11 25.89
N ALA A 38 41.62 10.82 26.86
CA ALA A 38 40.43 11.66 26.67
C ALA A 38 40.66 12.78 25.64
N LEU A 39 41.84 13.39 25.62
CA LEU A 39 42.19 14.41 24.62
C LEU A 39 42.32 13.81 23.20
N LYS A 40 42.82 12.57 23.06
CA LYS A 40 42.86 11.84 21.78
C LYS A 40 41.47 11.53 21.25
N GLU A 41 40.59 11.03 22.11
CA GLU A 41 39.20 10.72 21.75
C GLU A 41 38.45 11.99 21.31
N ALA A 42 38.58 13.08 22.06
CA ALA A 42 37.98 14.36 21.69
C ALA A 42 38.52 14.93 20.36
N LEU A 43 39.80 14.69 20.06
CA LEU A 43 40.42 15.10 18.80
C LEU A 43 39.90 14.30 17.60
N GLU A 44 39.77 12.99 17.75
CA GLU A 44 39.26 12.11 16.68
C GLU A 44 37.82 12.46 16.33
N ASP A 45 37.00 12.68 17.36
CA ASP A 45 35.62 13.17 17.24
C ASP A 45 35.52 14.50 16.47
N LEU A 46 36.48 15.42 16.67
CA LEU A 46 36.53 16.69 15.94
C LEU A 46 36.94 16.48 14.46
N LYS A 47 37.89 15.56 14.20
CA LYS A 47 38.35 15.21 12.84
C LYS A 47 37.25 14.57 12.02
N ASP A 48 36.50 13.64 12.60
CA ASP A 48 35.38 12.97 11.94
C ASP A 48 34.29 13.98 11.59
N PHE A 49 33.90 14.81 12.56
CA PHE A 49 32.91 15.87 12.34
C PHE A 49 33.36 16.85 11.24
N ARG A 50 34.65 17.25 11.23
CA ARG A 50 35.21 18.11 10.18
C ARG A 50 35.16 17.45 8.80
N ASN A 51 35.54 16.18 8.70
CA ASN A 51 35.61 15.46 7.42
C ASN A 51 34.21 15.22 6.83
N ASP A 52 33.22 14.91 7.67
CA ASP A 52 31.81 14.82 7.26
C ASP A 52 31.29 16.16 6.75
N MET A 53 31.64 17.25 7.43
CA MET A 53 31.27 18.59 7.00
C MET A 53 31.95 18.98 5.69
N LYS A 54 33.22 18.63 5.51
CA LYS A 54 33.95 18.88 4.27
C LYS A 54 33.32 18.14 3.08
N ARG A 55 32.96 16.86 3.27
CA ARG A 55 32.21 16.08 2.27
C ARG A 55 30.84 16.69 1.94
N LYS A 56 30.10 17.18 2.95
CA LYS A 56 28.82 17.88 2.73
C LYS A 56 28.96 19.17 1.92
N VAL A 57 30.04 19.93 2.11
CA VAL A 57 30.33 21.15 1.34
C VAL A 57 30.79 20.80 -0.09
N GLU A 58 31.64 19.78 -0.26
CA GLU A 58 32.13 19.32 -1.56
C GLU A 58 31.02 18.69 -2.44
N MET A 59 30.04 17.99 -1.83
CA MET A 59 28.85 17.50 -2.55
C MET A 59 27.82 18.59 -2.87
N GLY A 60 28.01 19.82 -2.37
CA GLY A 60 27.12 20.96 -2.53
C GLY A 60 27.52 21.96 -3.63
N GLU A 61 28.43 21.63 -4.55
CA GLU A 61 28.82 22.51 -5.65
C GLU A 61 27.73 22.61 -6.74
N GLY A 62 26.69 23.39 -6.44
CA GLY A 62 25.63 23.77 -7.37
C GLY A 62 25.04 25.17 -7.14
N GLN A 63 25.34 25.86 -6.02
CA GLN A 63 24.94 27.25 -5.80
C GLN A 63 25.97 28.05 -5.00
N PRO A 64 26.24 29.33 -5.37
CA PRO A 64 27.08 30.24 -4.59
C PRO A 64 26.18 31.05 -3.63
N MET A 65 26.41 31.02 -2.31
CA MET A 65 25.87 32.10 -1.44
C MET A 65 26.53 32.19 -0.04
N GLU A 66 27.27 33.29 0.15
CA GLU A 66 27.40 34.20 1.30
C GLU A 66 27.61 33.72 2.76
N GLN A 67 27.62 32.42 3.08
CA GLN A 67 27.91 31.94 4.45
C GLN A 67 29.26 31.22 4.62
N LEU A 68 30.06 31.07 3.55
CA LEU A 68 31.35 30.35 3.53
C LEU A 68 32.38 30.89 4.55
N ASP A 69 32.39 32.18 4.86
CA ASP A 69 33.38 32.78 5.75
C ASP A 69 33.39 32.17 7.17
N GLN A 70 32.22 31.90 7.74
CA GLN A 70 32.12 31.33 9.09
C GLN A 70 32.52 29.85 9.09
N VAL A 71 32.15 29.14 8.02
CA VAL A 71 32.47 27.72 7.81
C VAL A 71 33.97 27.54 7.56
N GLN A 72 34.57 28.36 6.70
CA GLN A 72 36.02 28.38 6.47
C GLN A 72 36.80 28.77 7.72
N ARG A 73 36.37 29.80 8.48
CA ARG A 73 36.99 30.14 9.77
C ARG A 73 36.89 29.00 10.78
N TRP A 74 35.79 28.25 10.78
CA TRP A 74 35.65 27.08 11.63
C TRP A 74 36.60 25.96 11.18
N PHE A 75 36.69 25.65 9.87
CA PHE A 75 37.65 24.68 9.33
C PHE A 75 39.10 25.04 9.69
N SER A 76 39.52 26.29 9.51
CA SER A 76 40.86 26.74 9.88
C SER A 76 41.12 26.65 11.38
N ARG A 77 40.12 26.91 12.23
CA ARG A 77 40.24 26.74 13.69
C ARG A 77 40.36 25.28 14.08
N ALA A 78 39.60 24.38 13.43
CA ALA A 78 39.69 22.95 13.66
C ALA A 78 41.06 22.39 13.25
N GLU A 79 41.56 22.77 12.07
CA GLU A 79 42.91 22.39 11.60
C GLU A 79 44.03 22.89 12.51
N ALA A 80 43.97 24.15 12.96
CA ALA A 80 44.94 24.69 13.91
C ALA A 80 44.87 23.96 15.26
N MET A 81 43.66 23.66 15.73
CA MET A 81 43.42 22.91 16.96
C MET A 81 44.01 21.49 16.88
N GLU A 82 43.89 20.83 15.72
CA GLU A 82 44.49 19.51 15.51
C GLU A 82 46.01 19.51 15.65
N LEU A 83 46.69 20.46 14.99
CA LEU A 83 48.15 20.58 15.08
C LEU A 83 48.63 20.83 16.51
N GLU A 84 47.94 21.70 17.25
CA GLU A 84 48.27 22.02 18.63
C GLU A 84 48.05 20.83 19.57
N VAL A 85 46.96 20.09 19.39
CA VAL A 85 46.64 18.91 20.21
C VAL A 85 47.59 17.75 19.90
N ASP A 86 47.91 17.50 18.64
CA ASP A 86 48.88 16.47 18.23
C ASP A 86 50.27 16.74 18.83
N GLN A 87 50.71 18.01 18.84
CA GLN A 87 51.96 18.39 19.50
C GLN A 87 51.89 18.17 21.02
N LEU A 88 50.77 18.53 21.65
CA LEU A 88 50.58 18.36 23.08
C LEU A 88 50.51 16.90 23.50
N ILE A 89 49.91 16.02 22.68
CA ILE A 89 49.91 14.57 22.87
C ILE A 89 51.32 13.99 22.77
N ARG A 90 52.13 14.43 21.79
CA ARG A 90 53.54 14.02 21.67
C ARG A 90 54.34 14.43 22.91
N ASP A 91 54.17 15.67 23.37
CA ASP A 91 54.83 16.17 24.57
C ASP A 91 54.38 15.43 25.83
N GLY A 92 53.08 15.13 25.96
CA GLY A 92 52.52 14.34 27.04
C GLY A 92 53.05 12.90 27.06
N THR A 93 53.09 12.24 25.90
CA THR A 93 53.58 10.85 25.77
C THR A 93 55.08 10.74 26.08
N ARG A 94 55.88 11.78 25.78
CA ARG A 94 57.28 11.84 26.19
C ARG A 94 57.44 12.08 27.69
N GLU A 95 56.49 12.76 28.31
CA GLU A 95 56.50 13.03 29.75
C GLU A 95 56.10 11.79 30.56
N THR A 96 55.16 10.96 30.08
CA THR A 96 54.78 9.69 30.75
C THR A 96 55.95 8.70 30.81
N GLN A 97 56.85 8.70 29.82
CA GLN A 97 58.09 7.90 29.85
C GLN A 97 59.03 8.24 31.02
N LYS A 98 58.83 9.38 31.69
CA LYS A 98 59.64 9.80 32.85
C LYS A 98 59.00 9.41 34.19
N PHE A 99 57.85 8.75 34.18
CA PHE A 99 57.13 8.34 35.39
C PHE A 99 57.69 7.02 35.92
N CYS A 100 57.61 6.83 37.24
CA CYS A 100 58.02 5.61 37.93
C CYS A 100 56.86 5.12 38.82
N LEU A 101 56.89 3.85 39.25
CA LEU A 101 55.90 3.25 40.18
C LEU A 101 54.45 3.35 39.65
N GLY A 102 54.17 2.76 38.48
CA GLY A 102 52.80 2.63 37.97
C GLY A 102 52.11 3.94 37.59
N GLY A 103 52.87 5.00 37.23
CA GLY A 103 52.33 6.26 36.71
C GLY A 103 52.12 7.37 37.76
N CYS A 104 52.27 7.09 39.05
CA CYS A 104 51.92 8.04 40.12
C CYS A 104 53.05 8.98 40.57
N CYS A 105 54.31 8.77 40.15
CA CYS A 105 55.44 9.58 40.58
C CYS A 105 56.29 10.04 39.38
N SER A 106 56.22 11.33 39.04
CA SER A 106 57.09 11.98 38.05
C SER A 106 58.43 12.39 38.68
N LYS A 107 59.54 12.20 37.96
CA LYS A 107 60.86 12.74 38.37
C LYS A 107 60.89 14.28 38.41
N ASN A 108 59.87 14.96 37.87
CA ASN A 108 59.73 16.42 37.89
C ASN A 108 58.25 16.83 38.02
N CYS A 109 57.66 16.66 39.22
CA CYS A 109 56.22 16.84 39.46
C CYS A 109 55.62 18.18 39.00
N LEU A 110 56.41 19.27 38.98
CA LEU A 110 55.90 20.59 38.58
C LEU A 110 55.69 20.71 37.06
N SER A 111 56.53 20.08 36.23
CA SER A 111 56.36 20.07 34.78
C SER A 111 55.18 19.21 34.36
N SER A 112 55.07 18.01 34.92
CA SER A 112 53.96 17.09 34.65
C SER A 112 52.62 17.66 35.11
N TYR A 113 52.57 18.36 36.25
CA TYR A 113 51.36 19.07 36.67
C TYR A 113 50.92 20.16 35.68
N LYS A 114 51.86 21.01 35.24
CA LYS A 114 51.58 22.10 34.28
C LYS A 114 51.09 21.53 32.95
N LEU A 115 51.71 20.46 32.49
CA LEU A 115 51.35 19.78 31.24
C LEU A 115 49.99 19.08 31.36
N GLY A 116 49.72 18.43 32.50
CA GLY A 116 48.47 17.71 32.76
C GLY A 116 47.27 18.63 32.81
N ARG A 117 47.42 19.81 33.44
CA ARG A 117 46.40 20.85 33.39
C ARG A 117 46.18 21.38 31.96
N LYS A 118 47.24 21.50 31.16
CA LYS A 118 47.15 21.96 29.78
C LYS A 118 46.40 20.94 28.90
N LEU A 119 46.59 19.64 29.13
CA LEU A 119 45.86 18.56 28.44
C LEU A 119 44.35 18.65 28.69
N VAL A 120 43.93 18.71 29.96
CA VAL A 120 42.51 18.79 30.33
C VAL A 120 41.86 20.05 29.76
N LYS A 121 42.51 21.21 29.92
CA LYS A 121 42.00 22.48 29.36
C LYS A 121 41.84 22.39 27.84
N LYS A 122 42.77 21.73 27.14
CA LYS A 122 42.72 21.61 25.69
C LYS A 122 41.61 20.64 25.24
N ALA A 123 41.29 19.63 26.04
CA ALA A 123 40.16 18.74 25.77
C ALA A 123 38.83 19.50 25.85
N ASP A 124 38.67 20.38 26.84
CA ASP A 124 37.50 21.27 26.95
C ASP A 124 37.40 22.24 25.76
N ASP A 125 38.53 22.81 25.32
CA ASP A 125 38.58 23.70 24.15
C ASP A 125 38.13 22.97 22.87
N VAL A 126 38.57 21.71 22.68
CA VAL A 126 38.18 20.84 21.54
C VAL A 126 36.68 20.52 21.57
N ALA A 127 36.16 20.12 22.74
CA ALA A 127 34.74 19.85 22.92
C ALA A 127 33.87 21.09 22.64
N THR A 128 34.35 22.27 23.08
CA THR A 128 33.67 23.54 22.83
C THR A 128 33.62 23.85 21.33
N LEU A 129 34.74 23.70 20.61
CA LEU A 129 34.80 23.95 19.16
C LEU A 129 33.86 23.03 18.38
N ARG A 130 33.79 21.75 18.76
CA ARG A 130 32.85 20.76 18.19
C ARG A 130 31.39 21.15 18.41
N SER A 131 31.05 21.65 19.59
CA SER A 131 29.66 21.99 19.98
C SER A 131 29.12 23.29 19.36
N THR A 132 29.88 23.96 18.48
CA THR A 132 29.47 25.23 17.88
C THR A 132 28.28 25.02 16.93
N ARG A 133 27.08 25.50 17.31
CA ARG A 133 25.80 25.35 16.59
C ARG A 133 25.69 26.17 15.29
N LEU A 134 26.52 25.86 14.30
CA LEU A 134 26.50 26.58 13.01
C LEU A 134 25.60 25.94 11.94
N PHE A 135 25.07 24.71 12.12
CA PHE A 135 24.63 23.88 10.98
C PHE A 135 23.33 23.08 11.10
N ASP A 136 22.43 23.40 12.03
CA ASP A 136 21.12 22.71 12.21
C ASP A 136 20.13 22.87 11.02
N GLY A 137 20.54 23.45 9.88
CA GLY A 137 19.67 23.74 8.73
C GLY A 137 20.10 23.16 7.37
N LEU A 138 21.18 22.38 7.29
CA LEU A 138 21.72 21.84 6.02
C LEU A 138 21.29 20.39 5.72
N ALA A 139 20.48 19.78 6.59
CA ALA A 139 20.15 18.37 6.55
C ALA A 139 18.70 18.12 6.12
N ASP A 140 18.28 18.50 4.92
CA ASP A 140 17.00 18.02 4.38
C ASP A 140 16.91 17.96 2.84
N ARG A 141 16.56 16.75 2.38
CA ARG A 141 15.83 16.33 1.18
C ARG A 141 16.35 16.74 -0.21
N LEU A 142 16.63 15.73 -1.04
CA LEU A 142 16.57 15.86 -2.50
C LEU A 142 15.14 16.29 -2.88
N PRO A 143 14.94 17.35 -3.68
CA PRO A 143 13.61 17.75 -4.11
C PRO A 143 12.97 16.65 -4.97
N PRO A 144 11.65 16.40 -4.87
CA PRO A 144 10.95 15.47 -5.75
C PRO A 144 11.14 15.87 -7.22
N PRO A 145 11.09 14.89 -8.15
CA PRO A 145 11.23 15.20 -9.57
C PRO A 145 10.18 16.24 -9.99
N PRO A 146 10.55 17.21 -10.84
CA PRO A 146 9.64 18.27 -11.26
C PRO A 146 8.35 17.74 -11.87
N VAL A 147 8.39 16.61 -12.58
CA VAL A 147 7.26 16.01 -13.31
C VAL A 147 7.20 14.51 -13.03
N ASP A 148 6.00 13.96 -12.88
CA ASP A 148 5.78 12.51 -12.79
C ASP A 148 5.38 11.95 -14.16
N GLU A 149 6.02 10.87 -14.59
CA GLU A 149 5.60 10.12 -15.79
C GLU A 149 4.28 9.41 -15.52
N ARG A 150 3.33 9.56 -16.44
CA ARG A 150 2.03 8.89 -16.38
C ARG A 150 1.98 7.78 -17.43
N PRO A 151 1.44 6.59 -17.11
CA PRO A 151 1.21 5.56 -18.12
C PRO A 151 0.37 6.10 -19.28
N SER A 152 0.78 5.82 -20.51
CA SER A 152 0.05 6.26 -21.71
C SER A 152 0.13 5.23 -22.83
N GLU A 153 -1.00 4.90 -23.43
CA GLU A 153 -1.05 4.10 -24.66
C GLU A 153 -0.68 4.96 -25.90
N PRO A 154 -0.28 4.34 -27.03
CA PRO A 154 -0.12 5.04 -28.30
C PRO A 154 -1.44 5.69 -28.69
N THR A 155 -1.41 7.01 -28.93
CA THR A 155 -2.61 7.76 -29.29
C THR A 155 -2.51 8.25 -30.73
N VAL A 156 -3.65 8.35 -31.40
CA VAL A 156 -3.72 8.79 -32.79
C VAL A 156 -4.51 10.09 -32.84
N GLY A 157 -3.97 11.11 -33.50
CA GLY A 157 -4.73 12.29 -33.89
C GLY A 157 -4.78 13.42 -32.87
N PHE A 158 -3.98 13.35 -31.80
CA PHE A 158 -3.81 14.44 -30.85
C PHE A 158 -2.62 15.35 -31.16
N GLU A 159 -1.83 15.08 -32.19
CA GLU A 159 -0.55 15.77 -32.43
C GLU A 159 -0.72 17.29 -32.54
N SER A 160 -1.69 17.75 -33.32
CA SER A 160 -1.97 19.18 -33.49
C SER A 160 -2.50 19.84 -32.21
N THR A 161 -3.33 19.14 -31.44
CA THR A 161 -3.89 19.68 -30.19
C THR A 161 -2.85 19.68 -29.07
N ILE A 162 -1.95 18.70 -29.03
CA ILE A 162 -0.79 18.69 -28.13
C ILE A 162 0.07 19.91 -28.44
N ASP A 163 0.39 20.16 -29.71
CA ASP A 163 1.18 21.33 -30.12
C ASP A 163 0.49 22.65 -29.73
N GLU A 164 -0.83 22.75 -29.90
CA GLU A 164 -1.62 23.92 -29.50
C GLU A 164 -1.56 24.16 -27.98
N VAL A 165 -1.79 23.12 -27.17
CA VAL A 165 -1.70 23.21 -25.71
C VAL A 165 -0.28 23.56 -25.28
N TRP A 166 0.73 22.93 -25.91
CA TRP A 166 2.13 23.20 -25.63
C TRP A 166 2.54 24.63 -25.98
N SER A 167 2.01 25.18 -27.07
CA SER A 167 2.21 26.58 -27.45
C SER A 167 1.59 27.52 -26.41
N CYS A 168 0.36 27.24 -25.96
CA CYS A 168 -0.31 28.00 -24.90
C CYS A 168 0.48 27.98 -23.57
N LEU A 169 1.12 26.85 -23.23
CA LEU A 169 1.96 26.72 -22.05
C LEU A 169 3.23 27.60 -22.12
N ARG A 170 3.71 27.94 -23.32
CA ARG A 170 4.85 28.84 -23.55
C ARG A 170 4.46 30.32 -23.59
N GLU A 171 3.21 30.64 -23.95
CA GLU A 171 2.73 32.03 -24.02
C GLU A 171 2.59 32.68 -22.64
N GLU A 172 3.30 33.77 -22.36
CA GLU A 172 3.23 34.47 -21.07
C GLU A 172 1.84 35.06 -20.76
N GLN A 173 1.01 35.32 -21.76
CA GLN A 173 -0.31 35.93 -21.60
C GLN A 173 -1.41 34.93 -21.21
N VAL A 174 -1.17 33.62 -21.38
CA VAL A 174 -2.19 32.57 -21.21
C VAL A 174 -1.93 31.76 -19.95
N GLN A 175 -2.65 32.03 -18.85
CA GLN A 175 -2.37 31.35 -17.57
C GLN A 175 -3.31 30.20 -17.24
N ILE A 176 -4.51 30.20 -17.81
CA ILE A 176 -5.55 29.22 -17.52
C ILE A 176 -6.07 28.70 -18.86
N ILE A 177 -5.97 27.40 -19.07
CA ILE A 177 -6.32 26.69 -20.30
C ILE A 177 -7.39 25.65 -19.94
N GLY A 178 -8.57 25.75 -20.54
CA GLY A 178 -9.65 24.78 -20.37
C GLY A 178 -9.75 23.88 -21.61
N LEU A 179 -9.57 22.58 -21.42
CA LEU A 179 -9.79 21.54 -22.43
C LEU A 179 -11.21 21.02 -22.26
N TYR A 180 -12.10 21.33 -23.20
CA TYR A 180 -13.51 20.94 -23.09
C TYR A 180 -13.96 20.07 -24.25
N GLY A 181 -14.93 19.19 -24.00
CA GLY A 181 -15.44 18.29 -25.02
C GLY A 181 -16.26 17.15 -24.42
N MET A 182 -16.93 16.40 -25.28
CA MET A 182 -17.84 15.33 -24.87
C MET A 182 -17.14 14.24 -24.03
N GLY A 183 -17.90 13.51 -23.21
CA GLY A 183 -17.39 12.32 -22.52
C GLY A 183 -16.84 11.30 -23.53
N GLY A 184 -15.70 10.67 -23.22
CA GLY A 184 -15.08 9.66 -24.10
C GLY A 184 -14.32 10.21 -25.31
N VAL A 185 -14.18 11.55 -25.45
CA VAL A 185 -13.40 12.17 -26.54
C VAL A 185 -11.87 12.13 -26.35
N GLY A 186 -11.40 11.68 -25.18
CA GLY A 186 -9.97 11.54 -24.88
C GLY A 186 -9.30 12.78 -24.26
N LYS A 187 -10.04 13.63 -23.54
CA LYS A 187 -9.49 14.81 -22.84
C LYS A 187 -8.38 14.44 -21.84
N THR A 188 -8.64 13.47 -20.96
CA THR A 188 -7.68 12.96 -19.99
C THR A 188 -6.45 12.37 -20.68
N THR A 189 -6.67 11.66 -21.79
CA THR A 189 -5.61 11.09 -22.62
C THR A 189 -4.72 12.18 -23.22
N LEU A 190 -5.31 13.22 -23.80
CA LEU A 190 -4.60 14.40 -24.32
C LEU A 190 -3.79 15.09 -23.21
N MET A 191 -4.41 15.35 -22.06
CA MET A 191 -3.74 15.99 -20.93
C MET A 191 -2.58 15.13 -20.38
N THR A 192 -2.74 13.81 -20.37
CA THR A 192 -1.69 12.85 -19.99
C THR A 192 -0.49 12.92 -20.94
N GLN A 193 -0.72 12.98 -22.26
CA GLN A 193 0.34 13.17 -23.25
C GLN A 193 1.09 14.49 -23.02
N VAL A 194 0.35 15.59 -22.81
CA VAL A 194 0.95 16.90 -22.49
C VAL A 194 1.78 16.85 -21.20
N ASN A 195 1.32 16.16 -20.16
CA ASN A 195 2.12 15.96 -18.94
C ASN A 195 3.45 15.25 -19.24
N ASN A 196 3.40 14.16 -20.02
CA ASN A 196 4.59 13.39 -20.35
C ASN A 196 5.56 14.13 -21.29
N GLU A 197 5.09 15.10 -22.09
CA GLU A 197 5.96 15.96 -22.92
C GLU A 197 6.91 16.83 -22.08
N PHE A 198 6.58 17.16 -20.82
CA PHE A 198 7.51 17.85 -19.93
C PHE A 198 8.73 17.00 -19.56
N LEU A 199 8.68 15.67 -19.67
CA LEU A 199 9.84 14.81 -19.44
C LEU A 199 10.86 14.87 -20.59
N LYS A 200 10.38 15.19 -21.80
CA LYS A 200 11.18 15.19 -23.03
C LYS A 200 11.77 16.57 -23.34
N THR A 201 11.18 17.62 -22.76
CA THR A 201 11.41 19.00 -23.18
C THR A 201 11.94 19.84 -22.02
N ILE A 202 12.98 20.65 -22.28
CA ILE A 202 13.47 21.62 -21.29
C ILE A 202 12.39 22.68 -21.03
N HIS A 203 12.05 22.91 -19.77
CA HIS A 203 11.00 23.84 -19.36
C HIS A 203 11.42 24.69 -18.16
N GLN A 204 10.66 25.75 -17.92
CA GLN A 204 10.91 26.79 -16.93
C GLN A 204 10.10 26.65 -15.62
N PHE A 205 9.34 25.57 -15.47
CA PHE A 205 8.52 25.31 -14.28
C PHE A 205 9.30 24.50 -13.24
N ASP A 206 9.17 24.89 -11.98
CA ASP A 206 9.78 24.23 -10.83
C ASP A 206 9.06 22.91 -10.49
N ILE A 207 7.76 22.83 -10.80
CA ILE A 207 6.93 21.67 -10.47
C ILE A 207 5.71 21.56 -11.40
N VAL A 208 5.38 20.33 -11.80
CA VAL A 208 4.17 19.97 -12.54
C VAL A 208 3.34 19.03 -11.66
N ILE A 209 2.09 19.40 -11.42
CA ILE A 209 1.20 18.76 -10.46
C ILE A 209 -0.03 18.26 -11.22
N TRP A 210 -0.43 17.02 -10.98
CA TRP A 210 -1.67 16.46 -11.50
C TRP A 210 -2.62 16.15 -10.35
N VAL A 211 -3.89 16.53 -10.50
CA VAL A 211 -4.96 16.25 -9.55
C VAL A 211 -6.21 15.83 -10.33
N VAL A 212 -6.92 14.81 -9.84
CA VAL A 212 -8.24 14.46 -10.37
C VAL A 212 -9.32 15.15 -9.52
N VAL A 213 -10.26 15.83 -10.19
CA VAL A 213 -11.41 16.50 -9.58
C VAL A 213 -12.63 15.63 -9.88
N SER A 214 -13.25 15.06 -8.86
CA SER A 214 -14.50 14.31 -9.00
C SER A 214 -15.70 15.24 -9.19
N ARG A 215 -16.84 14.69 -9.63
CA ARG A 215 -18.12 15.42 -9.75
C ARG A 215 -18.51 16.16 -8.46
N ASP A 216 -18.32 15.51 -7.32
CA ASP A 216 -18.41 16.11 -6.00
C ASP A 216 -16.97 16.30 -5.47
N PRO A 217 -16.39 17.51 -5.57
CA PRO A 217 -14.98 17.71 -5.32
C PRO A 217 -14.68 17.83 -3.81
N ASN A 218 -13.94 16.86 -3.27
CA ASN A 218 -13.43 16.91 -1.90
C ASN A 218 -12.14 17.75 -1.83
N PRO A 219 -12.16 18.96 -1.24
CA PRO A 219 -11.00 19.86 -1.21
C PRO A 219 -9.81 19.24 -0.48
N GLU A 220 -10.04 18.42 0.53
CA GLU A 220 -8.99 17.81 1.34
C GLU A 220 -8.22 16.74 0.58
N LYS A 221 -8.91 15.91 -0.21
CA LYS A 221 -8.24 14.94 -1.11
C LYS A 221 -7.30 15.67 -2.08
N VAL A 222 -7.78 16.77 -2.67
CA VAL A 222 -6.98 17.62 -3.57
C VAL A 222 -5.78 18.22 -2.83
N GLN A 223 -5.98 18.74 -1.61
CA GLN A 223 -4.90 19.28 -0.78
C GLN A 223 -3.83 18.21 -0.50
N ASP A 224 -4.25 16.99 -0.15
CA ASP A 224 -3.35 15.88 0.14
C ASP A 224 -2.55 15.44 -1.10
N GLU A 225 -3.14 15.42 -2.29
CA GLU A 225 -2.43 15.12 -3.56
C GLU A 225 -1.38 16.19 -3.88
N ILE A 226 -1.76 17.47 -3.79
CA ILE A 226 -0.82 18.59 -4.00
C ILE A 226 0.33 18.52 -3.00
N TRP A 227 0.02 18.29 -1.72
CA TRP A 227 1.01 18.28 -0.66
C TRP A 227 2.03 17.15 -0.81
N LYS A 228 1.57 15.95 -1.19
CA LYS A 228 2.45 14.82 -1.55
C LYS A 228 3.42 15.20 -2.66
N LYS A 229 2.93 15.85 -3.73
CA LYS A 229 3.77 16.24 -4.88
C LYS A 229 4.80 17.32 -4.52
N VAL A 230 4.45 18.26 -3.65
CA VAL A 230 5.36 19.34 -3.22
C VAL A 230 6.54 18.84 -2.37
N GLY A 231 6.49 17.61 -1.85
CA GLY A 231 7.64 16.92 -1.24
C GLY A 231 7.73 16.99 0.29
N PHE A 232 6.65 17.38 0.96
CA PHE A 232 6.60 17.47 2.42
C PHE A 232 5.74 16.36 3.03
N CYS A 233 6.27 15.16 3.26
CA CYS A 233 5.64 14.27 4.25
C CYS A 233 6.04 14.75 5.64
N ASP A 234 5.06 15.29 6.40
CA ASP A 234 5.16 15.63 7.82
C ASP A 234 3.93 15.02 8.49
N ASP A 235 4.11 14.26 9.58
CA ASP A 235 3.02 13.68 10.36
C ASP A 235 2.03 14.75 10.85
N LYS A 236 2.50 15.99 11.01
CA LYS A 236 1.65 17.15 11.33
C LYS A 236 0.69 17.55 10.22
N TRP A 237 0.89 17.12 8.97
CA TRP A 237 -0.04 17.44 7.87
C TRP A 237 -1.42 16.80 8.10
N LYS A 238 -1.44 15.54 8.57
CA LYS A 238 -2.68 14.79 8.79
C LYS A 238 -3.54 15.37 9.90
N SER A 239 -2.95 16.12 10.84
CA SER A 239 -3.67 16.75 11.94
C SER A 239 -4.08 18.20 11.67
N LYS A 240 -3.69 18.78 10.52
CA LYS A 240 -4.10 20.15 10.14
C LYS A 240 -5.54 20.19 9.65
N SER A 241 -6.24 21.25 10.04
CA SER A 241 -7.53 21.62 9.45
C SER A 241 -7.38 21.99 7.97
N GLN A 242 -8.49 21.95 7.21
CA GLN A 242 -8.50 22.30 5.79
C GLN A 242 -7.97 23.73 5.52
N ASP A 243 -8.24 24.69 6.40
CA ASP A 243 -7.75 26.07 6.27
C ASP A 243 -6.23 26.15 6.49
N GLU A 244 -5.69 25.42 7.48
CA GLU A 244 -4.25 25.34 7.71
C GLU A 244 -3.51 24.64 6.56
N LYS A 245 -4.13 23.61 5.99
CA LYS A 245 -3.66 22.94 4.78
C LYS A 245 -3.61 23.92 3.60
N ALA A 246 -4.67 24.69 3.39
CA ALA A 246 -4.75 25.70 2.33
C ALA A 246 -3.65 26.78 2.47
N ILE A 247 -3.47 27.34 3.67
CA ILE A 247 -2.42 28.35 3.94
C ILE A 247 -1.02 27.78 3.65
N SER A 248 -0.79 26.52 4.01
CA SER A 248 0.49 25.85 3.79
C SER A 248 0.78 25.66 2.30
N ILE A 249 -0.21 25.19 1.53
CA ILE A 249 -0.11 25.05 0.06
C ILE A 249 0.15 26.42 -0.58
N PHE A 250 -0.63 27.43 -0.20
CA PHE A 250 -0.53 28.78 -0.77
C PHE A 250 0.86 29.38 -0.58
N ARG A 251 1.44 29.21 0.62
CA ARG A 251 2.77 29.72 0.95
C ARG A 251 3.87 29.06 0.12
N ILE A 252 3.74 27.76 -0.19
CA ILE A 252 4.78 27.03 -0.94
C ILE A 252 4.61 27.25 -2.44
N LEU A 253 3.41 27.07 -2.98
CA LEU A 253 3.15 27.31 -4.40
C LEU A 253 3.36 28.78 -4.77
N GLY A 254 3.11 29.71 -3.85
CA GLY A 254 3.40 31.14 -4.07
C GLY A 254 4.88 31.47 -4.28
N LYS A 255 5.80 30.54 -3.96
CA LYS A 255 7.25 30.68 -4.16
C LYS A 255 7.78 29.88 -5.34
N LYS A 256 6.92 29.11 -6.03
CA LYS A 256 7.29 28.24 -7.14
C LYS A 256 6.52 28.62 -8.39
N LYS A 257 7.15 28.44 -9.55
CA LYS A 257 6.49 28.48 -10.84
C LYS A 257 5.99 27.08 -11.16
N PHE A 258 4.66 26.90 -11.17
CA PHE A 258 4.06 25.57 -11.31
C PHE A 258 3.18 25.44 -12.55
N VAL A 259 2.99 24.21 -13.02
CA VAL A 259 1.85 23.82 -13.87
C VAL A 259 0.95 22.91 -13.05
N LEU A 260 -0.33 23.22 -13.00
CA LEU A 260 -1.33 22.38 -12.35
C LEU A 260 -2.29 21.83 -13.41
N PHE A 261 -2.40 20.51 -13.49
CA PHE A 261 -3.39 19.77 -14.24
C PHE A 261 -4.55 19.39 -13.32
N LEU A 262 -5.76 19.88 -13.61
CA LEU A 262 -6.99 19.44 -12.94
C LEU A 262 -7.83 18.61 -13.90
N ASP A 263 -7.92 17.31 -13.66
CA ASP A 263 -8.72 16.42 -14.50
C ASP A 263 -10.18 16.38 -14.05
N ASP A 264 -11.09 16.33 -15.01
CA ASP A 264 -12.53 16.13 -14.88
C ASP A 264 -13.29 17.18 -14.03
N VAL A 265 -13.08 18.47 -14.29
CA VAL A 265 -13.79 19.55 -13.58
C VAL A 265 -15.25 19.66 -14.03
N TRP A 266 -16.21 19.40 -13.12
CA TRP A 266 -17.66 19.43 -13.40
C TRP A 266 -18.33 20.80 -13.19
N GLU A 267 -17.90 21.54 -12.17
CA GLU A 267 -18.42 22.86 -11.83
C GLU A 267 -17.30 23.84 -11.46
N ARG A 268 -17.63 25.07 -11.07
CA ARG A 268 -16.60 26.05 -10.65
C ARG A 268 -15.89 25.53 -9.40
N PHE A 269 -14.60 25.23 -9.55
CA PHE A 269 -13.74 24.77 -8.47
C PHE A 269 -12.97 25.95 -7.85
N ASP A 270 -13.11 26.16 -6.54
CA ASP A 270 -12.46 27.27 -5.84
C ASP A 270 -11.01 26.94 -5.47
N LEU A 271 -10.09 27.34 -6.34
CA LEU A 271 -8.65 27.19 -6.17
C LEU A 271 -8.14 27.83 -4.86
N LEU A 272 -8.68 28.98 -4.46
CA LEU A 272 -8.21 29.70 -3.27
C LEU A 272 -8.62 28.97 -1.99
N LYS A 273 -9.82 28.38 -1.96
CA LYS A 273 -10.28 27.55 -0.84
C LYS A 273 -9.34 26.36 -0.58
N VAL A 274 -8.77 25.79 -1.64
CA VAL A 274 -7.78 24.70 -1.56
C VAL A 274 -6.39 25.22 -1.15
N GLY A 275 -6.12 26.51 -1.36
CA GLY A 275 -4.82 27.14 -1.12
C GLY A 275 -3.97 27.30 -2.38
N ILE A 276 -4.53 27.12 -3.57
CA ILE A 276 -3.79 27.22 -4.83
C ILE A 276 -3.76 28.69 -5.26
N PRO A 277 -2.57 29.31 -5.40
CA PRO A 277 -2.47 30.68 -5.90
C PRO A 277 -3.00 30.78 -7.33
N LEU A 278 -3.77 31.83 -7.63
CA LEU A 278 -4.27 32.04 -8.99
C LEU A 278 -3.11 32.29 -9.96
N PRO A 279 -3.01 31.50 -11.06
CA PRO A 279 -2.04 31.72 -12.12
C PRO A 279 -2.14 33.15 -12.70
N ASN A 280 -1.02 33.87 -12.75
CA ASN A 280 -0.96 35.24 -13.26
C ASN A 280 0.40 35.54 -13.92
N GLN A 281 0.51 36.70 -14.58
CA GLN A 281 1.74 37.11 -15.27
C GLN A 281 2.96 37.32 -14.35
N GLN A 282 2.74 37.56 -13.06
CA GLN A 282 3.83 37.79 -12.12
C GLN A 282 4.45 36.48 -11.63
N ASN A 283 3.62 35.46 -11.36
CA ASN A 283 4.10 34.14 -10.93
C ASN A 283 4.40 33.19 -12.09
N ASN A 284 3.96 33.53 -13.32
CA ASN A 284 4.12 32.75 -14.55
C ASN A 284 3.71 31.26 -14.42
N SER A 285 2.84 30.96 -13.46
CA SER A 285 2.32 29.61 -13.25
C SER A 285 1.17 29.36 -14.22
N LYS A 286 0.84 28.09 -14.47
CA LYS A 286 -0.19 27.67 -15.42
C LYS A 286 -1.18 26.73 -14.77
N LEU A 287 -2.43 26.84 -15.18
CA LEU A 287 -3.50 25.88 -14.88
C LEU A 287 -4.05 25.34 -16.20
N VAL A 288 -4.05 24.02 -16.33
CA VAL A 288 -4.72 23.30 -17.41
C VAL A 288 -5.75 22.40 -16.77
N PHE A 289 -6.98 22.39 -17.29
CA PHE A 289 -8.00 21.50 -16.76
C PHE A 289 -8.86 20.90 -17.85
N THR A 290 -9.38 19.70 -17.61
CA THR A 290 -10.36 19.07 -18.50
C THR A 290 -11.77 19.27 -17.96
N THR A 291 -12.76 19.40 -18.84
CA THR A 291 -14.17 19.48 -18.46
C THR A 291 -15.08 18.99 -19.58
N ARG A 292 -16.30 18.59 -19.25
CA ARG A 292 -17.34 18.27 -20.24
C ARG A 292 -18.07 19.52 -20.78
N SER A 293 -17.95 20.66 -20.10
CA SER A 293 -18.76 21.87 -20.38
C SER A 293 -17.91 23.09 -20.72
N GLU A 294 -18.18 23.72 -21.86
CA GLU A 294 -17.56 25.01 -22.20
C GLU A 294 -17.91 26.11 -21.20
N GLU A 295 -19.10 26.04 -20.59
CA GLU A 295 -19.52 27.03 -19.61
C GLU A 295 -18.64 26.99 -18.36
N VAL A 296 -18.23 25.79 -17.94
CA VAL A 296 -17.27 25.60 -16.83
C VAL A 296 -15.94 26.28 -17.16
N CYS A 297 -15.49 26.25 -18.42
CA CYS A 297 -14.32 27.01 -18.83
C CYS A 297 -14.48 28.52 -18.60
N GLY A 298 -15.66 29.06 -18.87
CA GLY A 298 -16.00 30.46 -18.57
C GLY A 298 -16.01 30.75 -17.07
N ARG A 299 -16.67 29.89 -16.27
CA ARG A 299 -16.78 30.05 -14.81
C ARG A 299 -15.44 29.92 -14.08
N MET A 300 -14.51 29.12 -14.62
CA MET A 300 -13.13 28.97 -14.15
C MET A 300 -12.20 30.10 -14.62
N GLY A 301 -12.67 31.01 -15.49
CA GLY A 301 -11.86 32.11 -16.00
C GLY A 301 -10.78 31.68 -16.98
N ALA A 302 -11.02 30.64 -17.79
CA ALA A 302 -10.04 30.18 -18.78
C ALA A 302 -9.76 31.26 -19.85
N HIS A 303 -8.48 31.57 -20.03
CA HIS A 303 -7.98 32.52 -21.04
C HIS A 303 -8.03 31.88 -22.44
N ARG A 304 -7.69 30.59 -22.52
CA ARG A 304 -7.83 29.76 -23.72
C ARG A 304 -8.79 28.61 -23.44
N ARG A 305 -9.68 28.36 -24.40
CA ARG A 305 -10.67 27.29 -24.37
C ARG A 305 -10.42 26.46 -25.62
N ILE A 306 -9.90 25.26 -25.43
CA ILE A 306 -9.56 24.36 -26.54
C ILE A 306 -10.62 23.26 -26.54
N LYS A 307 -11.36 23.17 -27.64
CA LYS A 307 -12.34 22.11 -27.82
C LYS A 307 -11.60 20.85 -28.28
N VAL A 308 -11.69 19.79 -27.50
CA VAL A 308 -11.21 18.48 -27.94
C VAL A 308 -12.27 17.88 -28.84
N GLU A 309 -12.00 17.88 -30.13
CA GLU A 309 -12.91 17.39 -31.17
C GLU A 309 -12.85 15.86 -31.31
N CYS A 310 -13.90 15.28 -31.87
CA CYS A 310 -13.87 13.89 -32.32
C CYS A 310 -12.82 13.69 -33.41
N LEU A 311 -12.33 12.46 -33.55
CA LEU A 311 -11.31 12.12 -34.53
C LEU A 311 -11.81 12.36 -35.96
N ALA A 312 -10.95 12.93 -36.78
CA ALA A 312 -11.21 13.02 -38.21
C ALA A 312 -11.27 11.61 -38.81
N TRP A 313 -12.00 11.46 -39.93
CA TRP A 313 -12.25 10.18 -40.59
C TRP A 313 -11.02 9.26 -40.67
N LYS A 314 -9.88 9.79 -41.12
CA LYS A 314 -8.64 9.00 -41.27
C LYS A 314 -8.16 8.44 -39.93
N GLN A 315 -8.08 9.28 -38.90
CA GLN A 315 -7.63 8.88 -37.55
C GLN A 315 -8.63 7.92 -36.89
N ALA A 316 -9.94 8.17 -37.08
CA ALA A 316 -11.01 7.31 -36.59
C ALA A 316 -10.95 5.92 -37.23
N TRP A 317 -10.71 5.88 -38.54
CA TRP A 317 -10.53 4.65 -39.30
C TRP A 317 -9.30 3.87 -38.84
N ASP A 318 -8.14 4.54 -38.74
CA ASP A 318 -6.89 3.93 -38.28
C ASP A 318 -7.04 3.34 -36.85
N LEU A 319 -7.67 4.09 -35.94
CA LEU A 319 -7.96 3.62 -34.57
C LEU A 319 -8.88 2.39 -34.58
N PHE A 320 -9.97 2.41 -35.35
CA PHE A 320 -10.90 1.30 -35.42
C PHE A 320 -10.27 0.04 -36.02
N GLN A 321 -9.47 0.19 -37.08
CA GLN A 321 -8.77 -0.95 -37.69
C GLN A 321 -7.83 -1.63 -36.69
N ASN A 322 -7.09 -0.84 -35.91
CA ASN A 322 -6.21 -1.35 -34.86
C ASN A 322 -6.98 -2.14 -33.79
N MET A 323 -8.23 -1.73 -33.48
CA MET A 323 -9.05 -2.40 -32.46
C MET A 323 -9.71 -3.69 -32.97
N VAL A 324 -10.09 -3.75 -34.25
CA VAL A 324 -10.69 -4.95 -34.87
C VAL A 324 -9.63 -6.00 -35.21
N GLY A 325 -8.45 -5.56 -35.67
CA GLY A 325 -7.37 -6.41 -36.15
C GLY A 325 -7.52 -6.81 -37.63
N GLU A 326 -6.37 -6.92 -38.32
CA GLU A 326 -6.31 -7.23 -39.76
C GLU A 326 -6.95 -8.59 -40.10
N ASP A 327 -6.78 -9.60 -39.26
CA ASP A 327 -7.30 -10.96 -39.48
C ASP A 327 -8.83 -10.97 -39.65
N THR A 328 -9.54 -10.15 -38.87
CA THR A 328 -11.00 -10.08 -38.92
C THR A 328 -11.47 -9.18 -40.06
N LEU A 329 -10.80 -8.05 -40.31
CA LEU A 329 -11.10 -7.19 -41.45
C LEU A 329 -10.93 -7.90 -42.79
N ASN A 330 -9.92 -8.75 -42.91
CA ASN A 330 -9.60 -9.50 -44.11
C ASN A 330 -10.35 -10.84 -44.22
N SER A 331 -11.21 -11.18 -43.25
CA SER A 331 -11.90 -12.47 -43.21
C SER A 331 -12.98 -12.62 -44.30
N HIS A 332 -13.50 -11.52 -44.84
CA HIS A 332 -14.44 -11.54 -45.97
C HIS A 332 -14.39 -10.22 -46.79
N PRO A 333 -14.50 -10.24 -48.13
CA PRO A 333 -14.40 -9.04 -48.98
C PRO A 333 -15.38 -7.91 -48.68
N GLU A 334 -16.57 -8.23 -48.15
CA GLU A 334 -17.59 -7.24 -47.75
C GLU A 334 -17.28 -6.54 -46.41
N ILE A 335 -16.47 -7.15 -45.52
CA ILE A 335 -16.27 -6.65 -44.16
C ILE A 335 -15.61 -5.27 -44.13
N PRO A 336 -14.58 -4.95 -44.93
CA PRO A 336 -13.99 -3.61 -44.92
C PRO A 336 -15.02 -2.49 -45.21
N GLN A 337 -15.95 -2.71 -46.15
CA GLN A 337 -16.99 -1.72 -46.47
C GLN A 337 -18.03 -1.58 -45.34
N LEU A 338 -18.36 -2.68 -44.66
CA LEU A 338 -19.25 -2.66 -43.50
C LEU A 338 -18.56 -2.01 -42.29
N ALA A 339 -17.27 -2.24 -42.11
CA ALA A 339 -16.45 -1.59 -41.10
C ALA A 339 -16.41 -0.08 -41.29
N GLU A 340 -16.22 0.42 -42.53
CA GLU A 340 -16.31 1.85 -42.80
C GLU A 340 -17.68 2.42 -42.40
N THR A 341 -18.75 1.65 -42.62
CA THR A 341 -20.10 2.07 -42.22
C THR A 341 -20.20 2.20 -40.70
N ILE A 342 -19.68 1.23 -39.93
CA ILE A 342 -19.65 1.32 -38.46
C ILE A 342 -18.84 2.53 -37.98
N VAL A 343 -17.68 2.81 -38.57
CA VAL A 343 -16.86 3.98 -38.19
C VAL A 343 -17.60 5.30 -38.43
N LYS A 344 -18.41 5.38 -39.50
CA LYS A 344 -19.29 6.55 -39.74
C LYS A 344 -20.33 6.69 -38.64
N GLU A 345 -20.95 5.58 -38.21
CA GLU A 345 -21.94 5.59 -37.12
C GLU A 345 -21.32 5.97 -35.76
N CYS A 346 -20.03 5.69 -35.53
CA CYS A 346 -19.32 6.08 -34.31
C CYS A 346 -18.98 7.58 -34.22
N LEU A 347 -19.25 8.36 -35.28
CA LEU A 347 -19.10 9.82 -35.34
C LEU A 347 -17.72 10.34 -34.86
N GLY A 348 -16.67 9.54 -35.08
CA GLY A 348 -15.30 9.87 -34.68
C GLY A 348 -15.02 9.86 -33.18
N LEU A 349 -15.96 9.42 -32.32
CA LEU A 349 -15.75 9.39 -30.87
C LEU A 349 -14.78 8.25 -30.49
N PRO A 350 -13.59 8.52 -29.94
CA PRO A 350 -12.59 7.50 -29.59
C PRO A 350 -13.13 6.37 -28.74
N LEU A 351 -13.84 6.68 -27.64
CA LEU A 351 -14.37 5.64 -26.77
C LEU A 351 -15.36 4.72 -27.52
N ALA A 352 -16.27 5.29 -28.32
CA ALA A 352 -17.18 4.48 -29.13
C ALA A 352 -16.43 3.64 -30.17
N LEU A 353 -15.43 4.19 -30.85
CA LEU A 353 -14.60 3.46 -31.83
C LEU A 353 -13.84 2.30 -31.18
N VAL A 354 -13.28 2.50 -29.99
CA VAL A 354 -12.56 1.46 -29.25
C VAL A 354 -13.51 0.36 -28.81
N THR A 355 -14.62 0.72 -28.14
CA THR A 355 -15.57 -0.25 -27.60
C THR A 355 -16.26 -1.04 -28.73
N THR A 356 -16.71 -0.36 -29.79
CA THR A 356 -17.32 -1.04 -30.96
C THR A 356 -16.28 -1.86 -31.74
N GLY A 357 -15.09 -1.31 -31.99
CA GLY A 357 -14.02 -2.00 -32.71
C GLY A 357 -13.62 -3.32 -32.03
N ARG A 358 -13.41 -3.31 -30.72
CA ARG A 358 -13.12 -4.54 -29.95
C ARG A 358 -14.30 -5.51 -29.92
N THR A 359 -15.54 -5.01 -29.84
CA THR A 359 -16.74 -5.85 -29.96
C THR A 359 -16.79 -6.57 -31.32
N MET A 360 -16.32 -5.93 -32.38
CA MET A 360 -16.29 -6.48 -33.74
C MET A 360 -15.04 -7.34 -34.02
N ALA A 361 -14.01 -7.31 -33.16
CA ALA A 361 -12.71 -7.97 -33.41
C ALA A 361 -12.79 -9.49 -33.62
N CYS A 362 -13.86 -10.16 -33.19
CA CYS A 362 -14.05 -11.60 -33.41
C CYS A 362 -15.17 -11.94 -34.42
N LYS A 363 -15.78 -10.94 -35.06
CA LYS A 363 -16.94 -11.09 -35.96
C LYS A 363 -16.47 -11.31 -37.39
N LYS A 364 -16.42 -12.56 -37.85
CA LYS A 364 -15.88 -12.92 -39.17
C LYS A 364 -16.95 -13.07 -40.27
N ALA A 365 -18.23 -13.02 -39.93
CA ALA A 365 -19.31 -13.16 -40.90
C ALA A 365 -19.92 -11.78 -41.26
N PRO A 366 -20.07 -11.42 -42.56
CA PRO A 366 -20.67 -10.15 -42.98
C PRO A 366 -22.07 -9.89 -42.42
N GLN A 367 -22.84 -10.94 -42.14
CA GLN A 367 -24.18 -10.85 -41.55
C GLN A 367 -24.12 -10.26 -40.14
N GLU A 368 -23.08 -10.59 -39.35
CA GLU A 368 -22.90 -10.03 -38.01
C GLU A 368 -22.61 -8.52 -38.07
N TRP A 369 -21.85 -8.07 -39.06
CA TRP A 369 -21.58 -6.66 -39.33
C TRP A 369 -22.83 -5.90 -39.82
N LYS A 370 -23.60 -6.48 -40.74
CA LYS A 370 -24.88 -5.91 -41.19
C LYS A 370 -25.88 -5.78 -40.04
N PHE A 371 -25.93 -6.78 -39.16
CA PHE A 371 -26.75 -6.72 -37.96
C PHE A 371 -26.27 -5.63 -36.99
N ALA A 372 -24.96 -5.51 -36.78
CA ALA A 372 -24.37 -4.46 -35.95
C ALA A 372 -24.75 -3.05 -36.42
N ILE A 373 -24.62 -2.78 -37.73
CA ILE A 373 -25.02 -1.50 -38.34
C ILE A 373 -26.50 -1.22 -38.11
N LYS A 374 -27.37 -2.21 -38.34
CA LYS A 374 -28.81 -2.07 -38.09
C LYS A 374 -29.12 -1.71 -36.64
N MET A 375 -28.42 -2.31 -35.68
CA MET A 375 -28.58 -2.01 -34.26
C MET A 375 -28.16 -0.57 -33.95
N LEU A 376 -26.96 -0.15 -34.38
CA LEU A 376 -26.45 1.21 -34.19
C LEU A 376 -27.41 2.27 -34.76
N GLN A 377 -27.92 2.05 -35.97
CA GLN A 377 -28.87 2.95 -36.65
C GLN A 377 -30.26 2.97 -36.01
N SER A 378 -30.68 1.87 -35.37
CA SER A 378 -31.97 1.84 -34.66
C SER A 378 -31.93 2.59 -33.33
N SER A 379 -30.78 2.58 -32.65
CA SER A 379 -30.58 3.21 -31.35
C SER A 379 -30.60 4.74 -31.39
N SER A 380 -30.09 5.36 -32.46
CA SER A 380 -30.05 6.83 -32.63
C SER A 380 -31.43 7.48 -32.83
N SER A 381 -32.43 6.70 -33.26
CA SER A 381 -33.78 7.21 -33.53
C SER A 381 -34.70 7.27 -32.30
N SER A 382 -34.30 6.69 -31.17
CA SER A 382 -35.18 6.47 -30.01
C SER A 382 -35.01 7.47 -28.87
N PHE A 383 -33.94 8.27 -28.85
CA PHE A 383 -33.61 9.18 -27.75
C PHE A 383 -33.04 10.52 -28.27
N PRO A 384 -33.82 11.61 -28.30
CA PRO A 384 -33.33 12.89 -28.80
C PRO A 384 -32.50 13.64 -27.76
N GLY A 385 -31.17 13.71 -27.95
CA GLY A 385 -30.24 14.51 -27.13
C GLY A 385 -28.80 14.00 -27.20
N MET A 386 -27.81 14.91 -27.18
CA MET A 386 -26.38 14.56 -27.36
C MET A 386 -25.88 13.50 -26.34
N ARG A 387 -26.32 13.56 -25.08
CA ARG A 387 -25.95 12.57 -24.04
C ARG A 387 -26.51 11.17 -24.37
N ASP A 388 -27.74 11.11 -24.85
CA ASP A 388 -28.43 9.87 -25.15
C ASP A 388 -27.91 9.22 -26.45
N GLU A 389 -27.43 10.03 -27.40
CA GLU A 389 -26.80 9.54 -28.64
C GLU A 389 -25.48 8.79 -28.34
N VAL A 390 -24.62 9.30 -27.44
CA VAL A 390 -23.38 8.60 -27.08
C VAL A 390 -23.63 7.39 -26.20
N PHE A 391 -24.56 7.45 -25.25
CA PHE A 391 -24.93 6.25 -24.49
C PHE A 391 -25.57 5.19 -25.38
N SER A 392 -26.33 5.59 -26.40
CA SER A 392 -26.89 4.66 -27.40
C SER A 392 -25.79 3.96 -28.21
N LEU A 393 -24.71 4.67 -28.57
CA LEU A 393 -23.55 4.09 -29.26
C LEU A 393 -22.79 3.11 -28.35
N LEU A 394 -22.51 3.49 -27.10
CA LEU A 394 -21.79 2.65 -26.14
C LEU A 394 -22.62 1.44 -25.69
N LYS A 395 -23.95 1.59 -25.64
CA LYS A 395 -24.91 0.52 -25.31
C LYS A 395 -24.81 -0.64 -26.29
N PHE A 396 -24.31 -0.42 -27.51
CA PHE A 396 -24.05 -1.49 -28.46
C PHE A 396 -23.18 -2.61 -27.86
N SER A 397 -22.11 -2.25 -27.15
CA SER A 397 -21.21 -3.25 -26.54
C SER A 397 -21.86 -3.99 -25.38
N TYR A 398 -22.75 -3.33 -24.63
CA TYR A 398 -23.60 -3.97 -23.63
C TYR A 398 -24.62 -4.94 -24.26
N ASP A 399 -25.29 -4.53 -25.33
CA ASP A 399 -26.29 -5.35 -26.02
C ASP A 399 -25.66 -6.61 -26.64
N ASN A 400 -24.37 -6.56 -27.01
CA ASN A 400 -23.63 -7.69 -27.57
C ASN A 400 -22.97 -8.60 -26.52
N LEU A 401 -23.17 -8.36 -25.22
CA LEU A 401 -22.71 -9.27 -24.18
C LEU A 401 -23.34 -10.67 -24.33
N PRO A 402 -22.60 -11.74 -23.98
CA PRO A 402 -22.96 -13.11 -24.33
C PRO A 402 -24.22 -13.64 -23.63
N SER A 403 -24.61 -13.06 -22.49
CA SER A 403 -25.75 -13.50 -21.69
C SER A 403 -26.41 -12.36 -20.91
N ASP A 404 -27.67 -12.57 -20.51
CA ASP A 404 -28.38 -11.66 -19.60
C ASP A 404 -27.73 -11.61 -18.21
N THR A 405 -27.08 -12.69 -17.80
CA THR A 405 -26.24 -12.75 -16.60
C THR A 405 -25.07 -11.79 -16.69
N ALA A 406 -24.30 -11.82 -17.78
CA ALA A 406 -23.18 -10.89 -17.99
C ALA A 406 -23.65 -9.42 -18.02
N ARG A 407 -24.82 -9.16 -18.63
CA ARG A 407 -25.45 -7.84 -18.62
C ARG A 407 -25.83 -7.40 -17.20
N SER A 408 -26.39 -8.29 -16.38
CA SER A 408 -26.77 -8.00 -15.00
C SER A 408 -25.55 -7.73 -14.13
N CYS A 409 -24.50 -8.55 -14.27
CA CYS A 409 -23.20 -8.36 -13.62
C CYS A 409 -22.57 -7.00 -13.99
N PHE A 410 -22.60 -6.61 -15.27
CA PHE A 410 -22.14 -5.30 -15.72
C PHE A 410 -22.90 -4.15 -15.06
N LEU A 411 -24.24 -4.20 -15.05
CA LEU A 411 -25.04 -3.15 -14.40
C LEU A 411 -24.76 -3.08 -12.89
N TYR A 412 -24.53 -4.22 -12.25
CA TYR A 412 -24.18 -4.28 -10.82
C TYR A 412 -22.87 -3.55 -10.51
N CYS A 413 -21.87 -3.59 -11.40
CA CYS A 413 -20.63 -2.83 -11.23
C CYS A 413 -20.86 -1.31 -11.11
N SER A 414 -21.97 -0.78 -11.64
CA SER A 414 -22.30 0.65 -11.52
C SER A 414 -22.62 1.10 -10.10
N LEU A 415 -22.84 0.16 -9.16
CA LEU A 415 -23.02 0.44 -7.73
C LEU A 415 -21.76 1.00 -7.07
N TYR A 416 -20.59 0.80 -7.67
CA TYR A 416 -19.32 1.33 -7.17
C TYR A 416 -19.12 2.79 -7.60
N PRO A 417 -18.30 3.60 -6.91
CA PRO A 417 -18.04 4.98 -7.30
C PRO A 417 -17.26 5.02 -8.61
N GLU A 418 -17.28 6.19 -9.25
CA GLU A 418 -16.43 6.45 -10.42
C GLU A 418 -14.98 6.17 -10.07
N ASP A 419 -14.29 5.49 -10.99
CA ASP A 419 -12.86 5.29 -10.91
C ASP A 419 -12.32 4.50 -9.71
N ASN A 420 -13.20 3.84 -8.96
CA ASN A 420 -12.84 3.04 -7.80
C ASN A 420 -12.27 1.68 -8.20
N ASP A 421 -11.18 1.27 -7.54
CA ASP A 421 -10.64 -0.08 -7.64
C ASP A 421 -11.58 -1.07 -6.94
N ILE A 422 -12.04 -2.08 -7.67
CA ILE A 422 -12.95 -3.14 -7.19
C ILE A 422 -12.18 -4.45 -7.15
N PHE A 423 -12.14 -5.10 -5.99
CA PHE A 423 -11.53 -6.42 -5.87
C PHE A 423 -12.38 -7.47 -6.58
N ARG A 424 -11.78 -8.26 -7.48
CA ARG A 424 -12.50 -9.19 -8.36
C ARG A 424 -13.32 -10.21 -7.58
N GLU A 425 -12.77 -10.78 -6.51
CA GLU A 425 -13.43 -11.83 -5.74
C GLU A 425 -14.63 -11.29 -4.94
N ASP A 426 -14.49 -10.12 -4.30
CA ASP A 426 -15.61 -9.52 -3.54
C ASP A 426 -16.79 -9.17 -4.46
N LEU A 427 -16.51 -8.73 -5.69
CA LEU A 427 -17.51 -8.48 -6.73
C LEU A 427 -18.22 -9.77 -7.16
N ILE A 428 -17.46 -10.85 -7.37
CA ILE A 428 -18.01 -12.18 -7.71
C ILE A 428 -18.88 -12.71 -6.56
N ASP A 429 -18.45 -12.53 -5.31
CA ASP A 429 -19.21 -12.95 -4.14
C ASP A 429 -20.53 -12.22 -3.99
N CYS A 430 -20.54 -10.93 -4.30
CA CYS A 430 -21.76 -10.17 -4.44
C CYS A 430 -22.66 -10.78 -5.53
N TRP A 431 -22.14 -11.08 -6.74
CA TRP A 431 -22.94 -11.67 -7.82
C TRP A 431 -23.52 -13.06 -7.48
N ILE A 432 -22.76 -13.90 -6.78
CA ILE A 432 -23.22 -15.21 -6.30
C ILE A 432 -24.35 -15.03 -5.29
N CYS A 433 -24.19 -14.12 -4.34
CA CYS A 433 -25.17 -13.91 -3.29
C CYS A 433 -26.41 -13.15 -3.77
N GLU A 434 -26.27 -12.30 -4.78
CA GLU A 434 -27.37 -11.65 -5.51
C GLU A 434 -28.16 -12.65 -6.39
N GLY A 435 -27.59 -13.84 -6.62
CA GLY A 435 -28.20 -14.93 -7.38
C GLY A 435 -28.03 -14.84 -8.89
N PHE A 436 -27.07 -14.05 -9.39
CA PHE A 436 -26.75 -14.01 -10.82
C PHE A 436 -26.07 -15.28 -11.31
N LEU A 437 -25.33 -15.95 -10.44
CA LEU A 437 -24.49 -17.12 -10.75
C LEU A 437 -25.03 -18.40 -10.08
N ASP A 438 -26.35 -18.49 -9.86
CA ASP A 438 -27.03 -19.63 -9.22
C ASP A 438 -27.17 -20.86 -10.16
N GLU A 439 -26.55 -20.85 -11.35
CA GLU A 439 -26.61 -21.96 -12.33
C GLU A 439 -25.77 -23.19 -11.92
N PHE A 440 -24.85 -23.03 -10.95
CA PHE A 440 -23.96 -24.08 -10.47
C PHE A 440 -24.34 -24.54 -9.06
N ASP A 441 -24.31 -25.86 -8.85
CA ASP A 441 -24.53 -26.46 -7.53
C ASP A 441 -23.33 -26.24 -6.60
N ASP A 442 -22.12 -26.03 -7.15
CA ASP A 442 -20.88 -25.78 -6.41
C ASP A 442 -20.33 -24.36 -6.63
N ARG A 443 -19.73 -23.80 -5.58
CA ARG A 443 -19.23 -22.41 -5.57
C ARG A 443 -18.04 -22.19 -6.50
N ASP A 444 -17.19 -23.19 -6.71
CA ASP A 444 -16.01 -23.06 -7.56
C ASP A 444 -16.44 -22.86 -9.02
N GLY A 445 -17.47 -23.59 -9.48
CA GLY A 445 -18.14 -23.34 -10.77
C GLY A 445 -18.66 -21.90 -10.91
N ALA A 446 -19.38 -21.40 -9.90
CA ALA A 446 -19.89 -20.03 -9.90
C ALA A 446 -18.76 -18.97 -9.92
N ARG A 447 -17.68 -19.17 -9.15
CA ARG A 447 -16.51 -18.27 -9.17
C ARG A 447 -15.83 -18.24 -10.53
N ASN A 448 -15.64 -19.41 -11.15
CA ASN A 448 -15.05 -19.50 -12.48
C ASN A 448 -15.91 -18.79 -13.54
N GLN A 449 -17.23 -18.93 -13.48
CA GLN A 449 -18.15 -18.16 -14.34
C GLN A 449 -18.02 -16.66 -14.08
N GLY A 450 -17.91 -16.24 -12.82
CA GLY A 450 -17.67 -14.85 -12.45
C GLY A 450 -16.40 -14.28 -13.09
N PHE A 451 -15.29 -15.01 -13.02
CA PHE A 451 -14.03 -14.61 -13.67
C PHE A 451 -14.12 -14.56 -15.20
N ASP A 452 -14.83 -15.49 -15.84
CA ASP A 452 -15.06 -15.45 -17.29
C ASP A 452 -15.92 -14.24 -17.71
N ILE A 453 -16.93 -13.89 -16.91
CA ILE A 453 -17.74 -12.69 -17.12
C ILE A 453 -16.86 -11.44 -16.99
N ILE A 454 -16.03 -11.33 -15.94
CA ILE A 454 -15.08 -10.21 -15.79
C ILE A 454 -14.17 -10.11 -17.02
N GLY A 455 -13.59 -11.22 -17.46
CA GLY A 455 -12.75 -11.27 -18.66
C GLY A 455 -13.50 -10.82 -19.91
N SER A 456 -14.78 -11.18 -20.05
CA SER A 456 -15.64 -10.75 -21.15
C SER A 456 -15.94 -9.25 -21.12
N LEU A 457 -16.19 -8.69 -19.93
CA LEU A 457 -16.40 -7.25 -19.75
C LEU A 457 -15.14 -6.44 -20.07
N ILE A 458 -13.96 -6.94 -19.67
CA ILE A 458 -12.66 -6.33 -20.00
C ILE A 458 -12.43 -6.35 -21.51
N ARG A 459 -12.63 -7.50 -22.17
CA ARG A 459 -12.50 -7.62 -23.63
C ARG A 459 -13.44 -6.68 -24.38
N ALA A 460 -14.62 -6.40 -23.82
CA ALA A 460 -15.60 -5.47 -24.37
C ALA A 460 -15.35 -3.98 -24.02
N CYS A 461 -14.26 -3.64 -23.31
CA CYS A 461 -14.00 -2.29 -22.78
C CYS A 461 -15.11 -1.74 -21.88
N LEU A 462 -15.85 -2.63 -21.21
CA LEU A 462 -16.87 -2.26 -20.24
C LEU A 462 -16.30 -2.22 -18.81
N LEU A 463 -15.16 -2.89 -18.60
CA LEU A 463 -14.30 -2.78 -17.42
C LEU A 463 -12.83 -2.65 -17.86
N GLU A 464 -12.01 -2.11 -16.97
CA GLU A 464 -10.58 -1.93 -17.16
C GLU A 464 -9.81 -2.72 -16.09
N GLU A 465 -8.65 -3.27 -16.45
CA GLU A 465 -7.72 -3.82 -15.48
C GLU A 465 -6.96 -2.68 -14.79
N SER A 466 -6.94 -2.71 -13.45
CA SER A 466 -6.17 -1.76 -12.65
C SER A 466 -4.94 -2.47 -12.07
N ARG A 467 -4.79 -2.49 -10.75
CA ARG A 467 -3.77 -3.27 -10.02
C ARG A 467 -4.03 -4.78 -10.13
N GLU A 468 -3.04 -5.58 -9.77
CA GLU A 468 -3.17 -7.04 -9.72
C GLU A 468 -4.40 -7.43 -8.86
N TYR A 469 -5.31 -8.25 -9.42
CA TYR A 469 -6.59 -8.67 -8.82
C TYR A 469 -7.72 -7.62 -8.76
N PHE A 470 -7.53 -6.40 -9.27
CA PHE A 470 -8.55 -5.36 -9.29
C PHE A 470 -9.09 -5.09 -10.70
N VAL A 471 -10.30 -4.54 -10.76
CA VAL A 471 -10.93 -3.97 -11.97
C VAL A 471 -11.53 -2.62 -11.65
N LYS A 472 -11.70 -1.79 -12.67
CA LYS A 472 -12.30 -0.45 -12.57
C LYS A 472 -13.32 -0.25 -13.70
N MET A 473 -14.32 0.60 -13.46
CA MET A 473 -15.28 1.02 -14.49
C MET A 473 -15.04 2.50 -14.82
N HIS A 474 -14.84 2.79 -16.11
CA HIS A 474 -14.68 4.15 -16.62
C HIS A 474 -15.96 4.98 -16.37
N ASP A 475 -15.81 6.24 -15.96
CA ASP A 475 -16.91 7.16 -15.62
C ASP A 475 -18.06 7.22 -16.66
N VAL A 476 -17.77 7.35 -17.96
CA VAL A 476 -18.77 7.37 -19.04
C VAL A 476 -19.47 6.01 -19.21
N ILE A 477 -18.76 4.90 -19.03
CA ILE A 477 -19.34 3.55 -19.08
C ILE A 477 -20.24 3.32 -17.88
N ARG A 478 -19.84 3.81 -16.70
CA ARG A 478 -20.66 3.81 -15.50
C ARG A 478 -21.91 4.66 -15.67
N ASP A 479 -21.78 5.88 -16.20
CA ASP A 479 -22.90 6.76 -16.52
C ASP A 479 -23.90 6.07 -17.47
N MET A 480 -23.40 5.38 -18.50
CA MET A 480 -24.22 4.58 -19.40
C MET A 480 -24.89 3.42 -18.68
N ALA A 481 -24.17 2.69 -17.81
CA ALA A 481 -24.74 1.59 -17.03
C ALA A 481 -25.88 2.08 -16.12
N LEU A 482 -25.69 3.22 -15.45
CA LEU A 482 -26.73 3.86 -14.65
C LEU A 482 -27.90 4.33 -15.52
N TRP A 483 -27.64 4.91 -16.69
CA TRP A 483 -28.68 5.27 -17.64
C TRP A 483 -29.50 4.05 -18.11
N ILE A 484 -28.85 2.92 -18.37
CA ILE A 484 -29.52 1.64 -18.68
C ILE A 484 -30.32 1.14 -17.48
N ALA A 485 -29.80 1.27 -16.26
CA ALA A 485 -30.44 0.76 -15.04
C ALA A 485 -31.56 1.66 -14.50
N CYS A 486 -31.58 2.95 -14.85
CA CYS A 486 -32.50 3.95 -14.30
C CYS A 486 -33.47 4.52 -15.33
N GLU A 487 -33.00 4.83 -16.55
CA GLU A 487 -33.72 5.70 -17.49
C GLU A 487 -34.17 4.97 -18.77
N CYS A 488 -33.50 3.87 -19.14
CA CYS A 488 -33.72 3.12 -20.38
C CYS A 488 -34.22 1.68 -20.15
N GLY A 489 -35.18 1.20 -20.96
CA GLY A 489 -35.63 -0.21 -20.96
C GLY A 489 -36.80 -0.57 -20.03
N ARG A 490 -36.98 -1.88 -19.74
CA ARG A 490 -38.08 -2.45 -18.91
C ARG A 490 -37.88 -2.27 -17.39
N VAL A 491 -36.80 -1.62 -16.98
CA VAL A 491 -36.18 -1.70 -15.64
C VAL A 491 -36.02 -0.27 -15.06
N LYS A 492 -37.03 0.59 -15.22
CA LYS A 492 -36.95 1.99 -14.74
C LYS A 492 -36.86 2.08 -13.21
N ASP A 493 -36.05 3.01 -12.72
CA ASP A 493 -35.94 3.40 -11.30
C ASP A 493 -35.61 2.29 -10.30
N LYS A 494 -34.89 1.24 -10.74
CA LYS A 494 -34.53 0.10 -9.87
C LYS A 494 -33.18 0.26 -9.17
N PHE A 495 -32.35 1.19 -9.61
CA PHE A 495 -31.04 1.46 -9.00
C PHE A 495 -31.05 2.86 -8.36
N LEU A 496 -30.52 2.99 -7.15
CA LEU A 496 -30.24 4.26 -6.51
C LEU A 496 -28.77 4.28 -6.09
N VAL A 497 -27.95 4.99 -6.84
CA VAL A 497 -26.50 5.03 -6.62
C VAL A 497 -26.07 6.45 -6.27
N GLN A 498 -25.60 6.63 -5.05
CA GLN A 498 -24.96 7.85 -4.54
C GLN A 498 -23.70 7.49 -3.76
N ALA A 499 -22.93 6.56 -4.31
CA ALA A 499 -21.65 6.16 -3.75
C ALA A 499 -20.60 7.24 -4.03
N GLY A 500 -19.83 7.64 -3.02
CA GLY A 500 -18.80 8.67 -3.18
C GLY A 500 -19.32 10.09 -3.39
N ALA A 501 -20.57 10.37 -3.02
CA ALA A 501 -21.24 11.67 -3.22
C ALA A 501 -21.07 12.63 -2.02
N ASP A 502 -20.10 12.35 -1.13
CA ASP A 502 -19.80 13.10 0.09
C ASP A 502 -21.02 13.36 1.00
N LEU A 503 -21.98 12.42 1.03
CA LEU A 503 -23.20 12.55 1.82
C LEU A 503 -22.91 12.49 3.32
N THR A 504 -23.49 13.40 4.09
CA THR A 504 -23.49 13.34 5.58
C THR A 504 -24.81 12.80 6.14
N GLU A 505 -25.89 12.87 5.36
CA GLU A 505 -27.22 12.42 5.72
C GLU A 505 -27.81 11.51 4.63
N LEU A 506 -28.86 10.77 4.99
CA LEU A 506 -29.57 9.92 4.04
C LEU A 506 -30.28 10.73 2.95
N PRO A 507 -30.24 10.28 1.68
CA PRO A 507 -31.03 10.90 0.62
C PRO A 507 -32.53 10.68 0.84
N GLU A 508 -33.34 11.47 0.13
CA GLU A 508 -34.79 11.49 0.25
C GLU A 508 -35.41 10.08 0.14
N ILE A 509 -35.84 9.56 1.29
CA ILE A 509 -36.32 8.18 1.47
C ILE A 509 -37.56 7.86 0.62
N GLY A 510 -38.34 8.89 0.24
CA GLY A 510 -39.50 8.75 -0.64
C GLY A 510 -39.16 8.10 -1.99
N LYS A 511 -37.89 8.19 -2.43
CA LYS A 511 -37.41 7.60 -3.69
C LYS A 511 -37.07 6.11 -3.59
N TRP A 512 -37.07 5.51 -2.39
CA TRP A 512 -36.51 4.18 -2.17
C TRP A 512 -37.51 3.03 -2.42
N LYS A 513 -38.80 3.33 -2.54
CA LYS A 513 -39.88 2.32 -2.61
C LYS A 513 -39.77 1.35 -3.79
N GLY A 514 -39.30 1.84 -4.95
CA GLY A 514 -39.15 1.05 -6.18
C GLY A 514 -37.76 0.41 -6.34
N VAL A 515 -36.80 0.77 -5.49
CA VAL A 515 -35.39 0.44 -5.67
C VAL A 515 -35.14 -1.03 -5.34
N GLU A 516 -34.40 -1.70 -6.22
CA GLU A 516 -33.90 -3.06 -6.06
C GLU A 516 -32.43 -3.07 -5.61
N ARG A 517 -31.62 -2.10 -6.02
CA ARG A 517 -30.21 -2.01 -5.62
C ARG A 517 -29.82 -0.60 -5.23
N MET A 518 -29.20 -0.47 -4.07
CA MET A 518 -28.85 0.81 -3.51
C MET A 518 -27.41 0.82 -3.04
N SER A 519 -26.69 1.89 -3.40
CA SER A 519 -25.32 2.09 -2.95
C SER A 519 -25.16 3.51 -2.41
N LEU A 520 -24.88 3.58 -1.11
CA LEU A 520 -24.59 4.79 -0.33
C LEU A 520 -23.18 4.70 0.30
N MET A 521 -22.32 3.83 -0.23
CA MET A 521 -20.98 3.59 0.30
C MET A 521 -20.01 4.73 -0.02
N SER A 522 -18.87 4.75 0.69
CA SER A 522 -17.83 5.77 0.51
C SER A 522 -18.35 7.19 0.72
N ASN A 523 -19.18 7.40 1.74
CA ASN A 523 -19.73 8.70 2.14
C ASN A 523 -19.30 9.05 3.58
N HIS A 524 -19.89 10.10 4.15
CA HIS A 524 -19.66 10.57 5.51
C HIS A 524 -20.90 10.39 6.40
N ILE A 525 -21.73 9.38 6.11
CA ILE A 525 -22.96 9.13 6.87
C ILE A 525 -22.59 8.54 8.23
N GLU A 526 -22.94 9.27 9.29
CA GLU A 526 -22.67 8.83 10.66
C GLU A 526 -23.83 8.06 11.29
N LYS A 527 -25.08 8.34 10.86
CA LYS A 527 -26.28 7.80 11.50
C LYS A 527 -27.38 7.48 10.50
N LEU A 528 -28.06 6.35 10.69
CA LEU A 528 -29.30 5.99 9.98
C LEU A 528 -30.49 6.24 10.90
N THR A 529 -31.03 7.46 10.89
CA THR A 529 -32.04 7.94 11.86
C THR A 529 -33.50 7.74 11.43
N GLN A 530 -33.73 7.43 10.16
CA GLN A 530 -35.07 7.33 9.58
C GLN A 530 -35.34 5.90 9.12
N VAL A 531 -36.61 5.47 9.18
CA VAL A 531 -37.03 4.13 8.75
C VAL A 531 -37.56 4.17 7.31
N PRO A 532 -36.81 3.62 6.33
CA PRO A 532 -37.22 3.66 4.93
C PRO A 532 -38.17 2.51 4.57
N THR A 533 -38.98 2.71 3.52
CA THR A 533 -39.84 1.66 2.95
C THR A 533 -39.25 1.15 1.64
N CYS A 534 -38.62 -0.03 1.63
CA CYS A 534 -37.90 -0.56 0.46
C CYS A 534 -38.23 -2.04 0.22
N PRO A 535 -39.49 -2.38 -0.12
CA PRO A 535 -39.96 -3.76 -0.17
C PRO A 535 -39.27 -4.61 -1.25
N ASN A 536 -38.67 -3.98 -2.25
CA ASN A 536 -38.02 -4.64 -3.38
C ASN A 536 -36.50 -4.70 -3.27
N LEU A 537 -35.90 -4.12 -2.21
CA LEU A 537 -34.46 -3.98 -2.10
C LEU A 537 -33.79 -5.35 -1.94
N LEU A 538 -32.81 -5.62 -2.81
CA LEU A 538 -31.97 -6.82 -2.85
C LEU A 538 -30.55 -6.52 -2.38
N THR A 539 -29.97 -5.39 -2.81
CA THR A 539 -28.62 -4.96 -2.44
C THR A 539 -28.65 -3.64 -1.69
N LEU A 540 -27.91 -3.56 -0.58
CA LEU A 540 -27.62 -2.31 0.13
C LEU A 540 -26.13 -2.23 0.51
N PHE A 541 -25.43 -1.28 -0.10
CA PHE A 541 -24.05 -0.94 0.26
C PHE A 541 -24.01 0.34 1.11
N LEU A 542 -23.48 0.20 2.33
CA LEU A 542 -23.29 1.26 3.32
C LEU A 542 -21.83 1.33 3.82
N ASN A 543 -20.95 0.53 3.26
CA ASN A 543 -19.55 0.41 3.67
C ASN A 543 -18.75 1.69 3.45
N ASN A 544 -17.59 1.77 4.08
CA ASN A 544 -16.68 2.92 4.00
C ASN A 544 -17.40 4.24 4.36
N ASN A 545 -18.20 4.21 5.42
CA ASN A 545 -18.87 5.35 6.04
C ASN A 545 -18.41 5.48 7.49
N SER A 546 -18.60 6.65 8.11
CA SER A 546 -18.37 6.81 9.56
C SER A 546 -19.58 6.35 10.40
N LEU A 547 -20.30 5.33 9.93
CA LEU A 547 -21.58 4.93 10.49
C LEU A 547 -21.40 4.36 11.91
N GLU A 548 -22.00 5.01 12.91
CA GLU A 548 -21.92 4.65 14.32
C GLU A 548 -23.26 4.10 14.84
N VAL A 549 -24.38 4.70 14.40
CA VAL A 549 -25.72 4.37 14.91
C VAL A 549 -26.66 3.99 13.78
N ILE A 550 -27.28 2.80 13.91
CA ILE A 550 -28.39 2.37 13.07
C ILE A 550 -29.64 2.33 13.94
N THR A 551 -30.66 3.12 13.58
CA THR A 551 -31.89 3.19 14.39
C THR A 551 -32.70 1.92 14.27
N ASP A 552 -33.31 1.51 15.38
CA ASP A 552 -34.28 0.41 15.42
C ASP A 552 -35.35 0.57 14.34
N GLY A 553 -35.66 -0.53 13.65
CA GLY A 553 -36.63 -0.53 12.58
C GLY A 553 -36.08 -0.17 11.19
N PHE A 554 -34.83 0.29 11.04
CA PHE A 554 -34.27 0.64 9.72
C PHE A 554 -34.44 -0.48 8.67
N PHE A 555 -34.18 -1.74 9.07
CA PHE A 555 -34.30 -2.91 8.18
C PHE A 555 -35.71 -3.53 8.15
N GLN A 556 -36.67 -2.99 8.91
CA GLN A 556 -37.99 -3.61 9.10
C GLN A 556 -38.75 -3.80 7.78
N LEU A 557 -38.58 -2.89 6.82
CA LEU A 557 -39.33 -2.87 5.56
C LEU A 557 -38.44 -3.23 4.35
N MET A 558 -37.50 -4.17 4.55
CA MET A 558 -36.58 -4.68 3.52
C MET A 558 -36.58 -6.23 3.43
N PRO A 559 -37.76 -6.89 3.33
CA PRO A 559 -37.86 -8.35 3.49
C PRO A 559 -37.11 -9.17 2.42
N ARG A 560 -36.74 -8.55 1.29
CA ARG A 560 -36.05 -9.20 0.17
C ARG A 560 -34.54 -8.99 0.17
N LEU A 561 -33.98 -8.26 1.14
CA LEU A 561 -32.56 -7.93 1.13
C LEU A 561 -31.72 -9.21 1.13
N GLN A 562 -30.82 -9.31 0.15
CA GLN A 562 -29.93 -10.45 -0.07
C GLN A 562 -28.48 -10.08 0.23
N VAL A 563 -28.06 -8.87 -0.11
CA VAL A 563 -26.68 -8.39 0.04
C VAL A 563 -26.68 -7.13 0.91
N LEU A 564 -26.01 -7.21 2.05
CA LEU A 564 -25.78 -6.08 2.96
C LEU A 564 -24.28 -5.93 3.23
N ASN A 565 -23.73 -4.78 2.87
CA ASN A 565 -22.34 -4.44 3.20
C ASN A 565 -22.28 -3.23 4.15
N LEU A 566 -21.75 -3.46 5.35
CA LEU A 566 -21.54 -2.47 6.41
C LEU A 566 -20.05 -2.33 6.77
N SER A 567 -19.14 -2.90 5.98
CA SER A 567 -17.71 -2.92 6.30
C SER A 567 -17.09 -1.53 6.36
N TRP A 568 -15.93 -1.42 7.03
CA TRP A 568 -15.24 -0.15 7.20
C TRP A 568 -16.16 0.94 7.77
N SER A 569 -16.88 0.60 8.84
CA SER A 569 -17.74 1.51 9.59
C SER A 569 -17.48 1.42 11.08
N ARG A 570 -18.11 2.28 11.88
CA ARG A 570 -17.92 2.33 13.34
C ARG A 570 -19.09 1.69 14.09
N VAL A 571 -19.90 0.90 13.40
CA VAL A 571 -21.06 0.22 13.99
C VAL A 571 -20.58 -0.71 15.10
N SER A 572 -21.14 -0.54 16.30
CA SER A 572 -20.81 -1.35 17.48
C SER A 572 -21.85 -2.41 17.81
N GLU A 573 -23.09 -2.22 17.34
CA GLU A 573 -24.23 -3.11 17.56
C GLU A 573 -25.13 -3.13 16.31
N LEU A 574 -25.75 -4.29 16.06
CA LEU A 574 -26.69 -4.49 14.96
C LEU A 574 -28.13 -4.42 15.49
N PRO A 575 -29.05 -3.69 14.82
CA PRO A 575 -30.45 -3.65 15.21
C PRO A 575 -31.11 -5.02 15.02
N THR A 576 -32.06 -5.36 15.91
CA THR A 576 -32.65 -6.71 15.97
C THR A 576 -33.37 -7.14 14.69
N GLU A 577 -33.83 -6.18 13.88
CA GLU A 577 -34.52 -6.43 12.61
C GLU A 577 -33.62 -7.10 11.56
N ILE A 578 -32.30 -6.91 11.61
CA ILE A 578 -31.38 -7.60 10.68
C ILE A 578 -31.59 -9.11 10.76
N PHE A 579 -31.80 -9.65 11.97
CA PHE A 579 -32.00 -11.08 12.20
C PHE A 579 -33.36 -11.60 11.72
N ARG A 580 -34.24 -10.72 11.20
CA ARG A 580 -35.49 -11.09 10.54
C ARG A 580 -35.36 -11.11 9.01
N LEU A 581 -34.20 -10.71 8.47
CA LEU A 581 -33.92 -10.71 7.03
C LEU A 581 -33.63 -12.13 6.53
N VAL A 582 -34.67 -12.95 6.44
CA VAL A 582 -34.55 -14.36 6.02
C VAL A 582 -34.04 -14.53 4.59
N SER A 583 -34.09 -13.50 3.74
CA SER A 583 -33.54 -13.53 2.38
C SER A 583 -32.05 -13.21 2.32
N LEU A 584 -31.44 -12.77 3.42
CA LEU A 584 -30.05 -12.33 3.45
C LEU A 584 -29.11 -13.51 3.15
N ARG A 585 -28.23 -13.30 2.15
CA ARG A 585 -27.25 -14.26 1.63
C ARG A 585 -25.81 -13.78 1.83
N TYR A 586 -25.59 -12.46 1.80
CA TYR A 586 -24.28 -11.83 2.01
C TYR A 586 -24.37 -10.77 3.11
N LEU A 587 -23.49 -10.91 4.10
CA LEU A 587 -23.32 -9.93 5.17
C LEU A 587 -21.83 -9.68 5.40
N ASP A 588 -21.39 -8.46 5.10
CA ASP A 588 -20.03 -8.01 5.38
C ASP A 588 -20.03 -6.97 6.49
N LEU A 589 -19.38 -7.33 7.60
CA LEU A 589 -19.19 -6.56 8.82
C LEU A 589 -17.70 -6.34 9.10
N SER A 590 -16.83 -6.61 8.12
CA SER A 590 -15.39 -6.48 8.32
C SER A 590 -15.00 -5.04 8.68
N TRP A 591 -13.94 -4.87 9.47
CA TRP A 591 -13.48 -3.56 9.92
C TRP A 591 -14.55 -2.72 10.64
N THR A 592 -15.52 -3.37 11.31
CA THR A 592 -16.48 -2.71 12.20
C THR A 592 -16.07 -2.82 13.68
N CYS A 593 -16.75 -2.06 14.54
CA CYS A 593 -16.53 -2.08 15.99
C CYS A 593 -17.51 -3.02 16.72
N ILE A 594 -18.13 -3.98 16.03
CA ILE A 594 -19.13 -4.87 16.62
C ILE A 594 -18.54 -5.64 17.79
N SER A 595 -19.24 -5.60 18.93
CA SER A 595 -18.77 -6.18 20.19
C SER A 595 -19.34 -7.58 20.48
N HIS A 596 -20.51 -7.92 19.93
CA HIS A 596 -21.14 -9.23 20.14
C HIS A 596 -22.07 -9.60 18.98
N LEU A 597 -22.20 -10.90 18.71
CA LEU A 597 -23.26 -11.45 17.86
C LEU A 597 -24.37 -12.04 18.76
N PRO A 598 -25.65 -11.72 18.58
CA PRO A 598 -26.71 -12.24 19.44
C PRO A 598 -27.19 -13.64 18.99
N ASN A 599 -27.92 -14.35 19.86
CA ASN A 599 -28.45 -15.69 19.57
C ASN A 599 -29.41 -15.71 18.36
N GLU A 600 -30.06 -14.58 18.08
CA GLU A 600 -30.95 -14.34 16.96
C GLU A 600 -30.24 -14.46 15.61
N PHE A 601 -28.91 -14.36 15.56
CA PHE A 601 -28.11 -14.50 14.34
C PHE A 601 -28.37 -15.84 13.62
N LYS A 602 -28.75 -16.90 14.37
CA LYS A 602 -29.18 -18.20 13.84
C LYS A 602 -30.38 -18.14 12.89
N ASN A 603 -31.15 -17.05 12.93
CA ASN A 603 -32.32 -16.86 12.08
C ASN A 603 -31.94 -16.50 10.63
N LEU A 604 -30.68 -16.14 10.37
CA LEU A 604 -30.14 -15.86 9.03
C LEU A 604 -29.86 -17.17 8.25
N VAL A 605 -30.88 -18.01 8.12
CA VAL A 605 -30.77 -19.39 7.62
C VAL A 605 -30.33 -19.50 6.15
N ASN A 606 -30.39 -18.40 5.39
CA ASN A 606 -30.00 -18.33 3.98
C ASN A 606 -28.63 -17.69 3.76
N LEU A 607 -27.92 -17.33 4.83
CA LEU A 607 -26.61 -16.71 4.74
C LEU A 607 -25.60 -17.67 4.10
N LYS A 608 -25.02 -17.24 2.97
CA LYS A 608 -23.96 -17.94 2.22
C LYS A 608 -22.58 -17.33 2.51
N TYR A 609 -22.52 -16.02 2.77
CA TYR A 609 -21.28 -15.28 2.99
C TYR A 609 -21.38 -14.43 4.25
N LEU A 610 -20.44 -14.64 5.18
CA LEU A 610 -20.27 -13.82 6.37
C LEU A 610 -18.82 -13.38 6.50
N ASN A 611 -18.58 -12.07 6.50
CA ASN A 611 -17.26 -11.50 6.73
C ASN A 611 -17.22 -10.69 8.04
N LEU A 612 -16.35 -11.14 8.95
CA LEU A 612 -16.03 -10.57 10.26
C LEU A 612 -14.52 -10.26 10.36
N ASP A 613 -13.81 -10.17 9.24
CA ASP A 613 -12.39 -9.84 9.24
C ASP A 613 -12.14 -8.52 9.94
N TYR A 614 -11.08 -8.45 10.74
CA TYR A 614 -10.67 -7.27 11.48
C TYR A 614 -11.73 -6.69 12.44
N THR A 615 -12.76 -7.46 12.83
CA THR A 615 -13.66 -7.08 13.94
C THR A 615 -13.00 -7.38 15.29
N GLN A 616 -11.97 -6.61 15.63
CA GLN A 616 -11.12 -6.86 16.80
C GLN A 616 -11.88 -6.75 18.13
N GLN A 617 -12.90 -5.88 18.18
CA GLN A 617 -13.73 -5.68 19.38
C GLN A 617 -14.76 -6.77 19.62
N LEU A 618 -14.95 -7.71 18.68
CA LEU A 618 -15.92 -8.79 18.83
C LEU A 618 -15.51 -9.67 20.01
N GLY A 619 -16.23 -9.57 21.12
CA GLY A 619 -15.96 -10.30 22.35
C GLY A 619 -16.81 -11.55 22.49
N ILE A 620 -18.01 -11.60 21.89
CA ILE A 620 -18.96 -12.69 22.13
C ILE A 620 -19.56 -13.20 20.81
N ILE A 621 -19.42 -14.50 20.59
CA ILE A 621 -20.24 -15.26 19.65
C ILE A 621 -20.83 -16.45 20.44
N PRO A 622 -22.14 -16.48 20.70
CA PRO A 622 -22.78 -17.55 21.47
C PRO A 622 -22.58 -18.91 20.81
N ARG A 623 -22.55 -19.97 21.64
CA ARG A 623 -22.47 -21.33 21.11
C ARG A 623 -23.70 -21.66 20.27
N HIS A 624 -23.50 -22.55 19.31
CA HIS A 624 -24.45 -23.03 18.32
C HIS A 624 -24.88 -21.99 17.26
N VAL A 625 -24.46 -20.73 17.38
CA VAL A 625 -24.79 -19.70 16.37
C VAL A 625 -24.10 -20.01 15.05
N VAL A 626 -22.78 -20.29 15.06
CA VAL A 626 -22.02 -20.53 13.83
C VAL A 626 -22.52 -21.80 13.14
N SER A 627 -22.62 -22.90 13.89
CA SER A 627 -23.09 -24.20 13.37
C SER A 627 -24.54 -24.20 12.88
N SER A 628 -25.37 -23.24 13.30
CA SER A 628 -26.75 -23.10 12.81
C SER A 628 -26.85 -22.53 11.39
N LEU A 629 -25.80 -21.88 10.88
CA LEU A 629 -25.75 -21.26 9.55
C LEU A 629 -25.45 -22.31 8.47
N SER A 630 -26.30 -23.31 8.33
CA SER A 630 -26.02 -24.50 7.51
C SER A 630 -25.79 -24.24 6.01
N ARG A 631 -26.19 -23.07 5.49
CA ARG A 631 -25.98 -22.64 4.10
C ARG A 631 -24.70 -21.82 3.90
N LEU A 632 -23.95 -21.56 4.97
CA LEU A 632 -22.74 -20.77 4.92
C LEU A 632 -21.66 -21.47 4.07
N GLN A 633 -21.16 -20.73 3.08
CA GLN A 633 -20.12 -21.17 2.13
C GLN A 633 -18.79 -20.47 2.41
N VAL A 634 -18.87 -19.21 2.83
CA VAL A 634 -17.72 -18.36 3.16
C VAL A 634 -17.87 -17.81 4.56
N LEU A 635 -16.83 -18.02 5.38
CA LEU A 635 -16.71 -17.41 6.69
C LEU A 635 -15.33 -16.78 6.82
N LYS A 636 -15.28 -15.46 6.97
CA LYS A 636 -14.03 -14.74 7.19
C LYS A 636 -13.97 -14.18 8.60
N MET A 637 -12.95 -14.55 9.38
CA MET A 637 -12.71 -14.21 10.78
C MET A 637 -11.21 -13.98 11.07
N PHE A 638 -10.47 -13.52 10.08
CA PHE A 638 -9.08 -13.10 10.18
C PHE A 638 -8.98 -11.84 11.06
N HIS A 639 -8.05 -11.80 12.02
CA HIS A 639 -7.95 -10.69 12.99
C HIS A 639 -9.24 -10.38 13.77
N CYS A 640 -10.08 -11.39 13.97
CA CYS A 640 -11.34 -11.28 14.71
C CYS A 640 -11.16 -11.75 16.17
N GLY A 641 -11.87 -11.13 17.12
CA GLY A 641 -12.11 -11.79 18.40
C GLY A 641 -11.10 -11.55 19.54
N PHE A 642 -10.44 -10.39 19.63
CA PHE A 642 -9.33 -10.18 20.60
C PHE A 642 -9.76 -10.23 22.07
N TYR A 643 -11.01 -9.89 22.37
CA TYR A 643 -11.54 -9.84 23.74
C TYR A 643 -12.46 -11.02 24.06
N GLY A 644 -12.36 -12.13 23.32
CA GLY A 644 -13.17 -13.33 23.49
C GLY A 644 -13.00 -14.00 24.85
N VAL A 645 -13.97 -13.85 25.75
CA VAL A 645 -14.01 -14.51 27.07
C VAL A 645 -15.43 -14.99 27.44
N GLY A 646 -15.54 -16.03 28.29
CA GLY A 646 -16.81 -16.53 28.85
C GLY A 646 -17.20 -17.96 28.45
N GLU A 647 -17.97 -18.64 29.31
CA GLU A 647 -18.32 -20.06 29.13
C GLU A 647 -19.22 -20.34 27.90
N ASP A 648 -20.13 -19.42 27.57
CA ASP A 648 -21.06 -19.53 26.44
C ASP A 648 -20.60 -18.70 25.23
N ASN A 649 -19.32 -18.84 24.87
CA ASN A 649 -18.71 -18.08 23.80
C ASN A 649 -17.73 -18.94 23.00
N VAL A 650 -17.93 -19.06 21.68
CA VAL A 650 -17.06 -19.87 20.82
C VAL A 650 -15.66 -19.26 20.63
N LEU A 651 -15.52 -17.97 20.94
CA LEU A 651 -14.22 -17.28 20.89
C LEU A 651 -13.33 -17.59 22.10
N SER A 652 -13.88 -18.20 23.16
CA SER A 652 -13.14 -18.55 24.38
C SER A 652 -12.27 -19.79 24.20
N ASP A 653 -11.46 -20.10 25.21
CA ASP A 653 -10.61 -21.29 25.28
C ASP A 653 -9.76 -21.51 24.01
N GLY A 654 -9.22 -20.42 23.47
CA GLY A 654 -8.34 -20.47 22.32
C GLY A 654 -8.99 -20.92 21.01
N ASN A 655 -10.32 -20.78 20.90
CA ASN A 655 -11.17 -21.06 19.72
C ASN A 655 -11.52 -22.54 19.48
N GLU A 656 -11.35 -23.45 20.46
CA GLU A 656 -11.72 -24.86 20.28
C GLU A 656 -13.20 -25.08 19.97
N ALA A 657 -14.09 -24.38 20.68
CA ALA A 657 -15.53 -24.47 20.46
C ALA A 657 -15.93 -23.98 19.06
N LEU A 658 -15.29 -22.91 18.57
CA LEU A 658 -15.50 -22.42 17.21
C LEU A 658 -15.16 -23.50 16.18
N VAL A 659 -13.98 -24.14 16.30
CA VAL A 659 -13.55 -25.19 15.37
C VAL A 659 -14.55 -26.35 15.32
N ASN A 660 -15.07 -26.79 16.48
CA ASN A 660 -16.10 -27.84 16.52
C ASN A 660 -17.40 -27.43 15.80
N GLU A 661 -17.78 -26.16 15.85
CA GLU A 661 -18.94 -25.67 15.12
C GLU A 661 -18.71 -25.56 13.62
N LEU A 662 -17.49 -25.21 13.19
CA LEU A 662 -17.12 -25.20 11.77
C LEU A 662 -17.21 -26.60 11.14
N GLU A 663 -16.92 -27.65 11.91
CA GLU A 663 -17.10 -29.03 11.45
C GLU A 663 -18.56 -29.36 11.10
N CYS A 664 -19.53 -28.68 11.70
CA CYS A 664 -20.95 -28.85 11.40
C CYS A 664 -21.40 -28.17 10.09
N LEU A 665 -20.59 -27.27 9.54
CA LEU A 665 -20.91 -26.52 8.31
C LEU A 665 -20.54 -27.30 7.05
N ASN A 666 -21.50 -28.03 6.48
CA ASN A 666 -21.24 -28.92 5.33
C ASN A 666 -20.91 -28.18 4.01
N ASN A 667 -21.33 -26.92 3.87
CA ASN A 667 -21.15 -26.14 2.65
C ASN A 667 -19.95 -25.20 2.69
N LEU A 668 -19.21 -25.15 3.82
CA LEU A 668 -18.08 -24.26 4.00
C LEU A 668 -16.93 -24.66 3.07
N CYS A 669 -16.47 -23.71 2.26
CA CYS A 669 -15.46 -23.92 1.22
C CYS A 669 -14.43 -22.78 1.12
N ASP A 670 -14.63 -21.73 1.91
CA ASP A 670 -13.72 -20.60 2.04
C ASP A 670 -13.72 -20.13 3.51
N LEU A 671 -12.55 -20.21 4.15
CA LEU A 671 -12.38 -19.89 5.56
C LEU A 671 -11.15 -19.01 5.77
N SER A 672 -11.35 -17.88 6.44
CA SER A 672 -10.29 -17.09 7.04
C SER A 672 -10.48 -17.15 8.56
N ILE A 673 -9.47 -17.54 9.33
CA ILE A 673 -9.65 -17.83 10.76
C ILE A 673 -8.48 -17.38 11.63
N THR A 674 -8.81 -16.91 12.83
CA THR A 674 -7.85 -16.70 13.91
C THR A 674 -7.93 -17.84 14.93
N ILE A 675 -6.80 -18.46 15.22
CA ILE A 675 -6.64 -19.53 16.21
C ILE A 675 -5.74 -19.04 17.33
N ARG A 676 -6.05 -19.43 18.58
CA ARG A 676 -5.32 -18.98 19.78
C ARG A 676 -4.80 -20.09 20.69
N SER A 677 -4.98 -21.34 20.29
CA SER A 677 -4.46 -22.50 21.04
C SER A 677 -3.96 -23.58 20.09
N ALA A 678 -2.96 -24.35 20.54
CA ALA A 678 -2.51 -25.52 19.79
C ALA A 678 -3.56 -26.62 19.70
N SER A 679 -4.41 -26.78 20.71
CA SER A 679 -5.51 -27.75 20.66
C SER A 679 -6.52 -27.39 19.57
N ALA A 680 -6.91 -26.13 19.45
CA ALA A 680 -7.77 -25.67 18.35
C ALA A 680 -7.08 -25.83 16.99
N LEU A 681 -5.79 -25.48 16.89
CA LEU A 681 -5.02 -25.70 15.65
C LEU A 681 -4.99 -27.17 15.27
N GLN A 682 -4.64 -28.07 16.20
CA GLN A 682 -4.60 -29.50 15.95
C GLN A 682 -5.96 -30.04 15.49
N ARG A 683 -7.06 -29.57 16.06
CA ARG A 683 -8.41 -29.92 15.59
C ARG A 683 -8.66 -29.45 14.16
N CYS A 684 -8.30 -28.20 13.82
CA CYS A 684 -8.39 -27.71 12.44
C CYS A 684 -7.63 -28.62 11.47
N LEU A 685 -6.42 -29.03 11.85
CA LEU A 685 -5.54 -29.87 11.04
C LEU A 685 -6.02 -31.33 10.94
N CYS A 686 -6.77 -31.84 11.92
CA CYS A 686 -7.39 -33.16 11.85
C CYS A 686 -8.65 -33.20 10.97
N SER A 687 -9.17 -32.04 10.56
CA SER A 687 -10.38 -31.91 9.77
C SER A 687 -10.04 -31.58 8.32
N GLU A 688 -10.06 -32.59 7.43
CA GLU A 688 -9.74 -32.43 5.99
C GLU A 688 -10.56 -31.31 5.33
N LYS A 689 -11.78 -31.08 5.83
CA LYS A 689 -12.66 -30.00 5.36
C LYS A 689 -12.12 -28.62 5.73
N ILE A 690 -11.82 -28.39 7.02
CA ILE A 690 -11.32 -27.10 7.52
C ILE A 690 -9.95 -26.83 6.91
N GLU A 691 -9.07 -27.83 6.93
CA GLU A 691 -7.75 -27.79 6.31
C GLU A 691 -7.85 -27.46 4.80
N GLY A 692 -8.77 -28.10 4.09
CA GLY A 692 -8.96 -27.92 2.64
C GLY A 692 -9.60 -26.59 2.24
N CYS A 693 -10.39 -25.95 3.11
CA CYS A 693 -11.08 -24.70 2.81
C CYS A 693 -10.41 -23.43 3.37
N THR A 694 -9.41 -23.56 4.23
CA THR A 694 -8.75 -22.41 4.86
C THR A 694 -7.85 -21.66 3.86
N GLN A 695 -8.15 -20.38 3.62
CA GLN A 695 -7.38 -19.46 2.78
C GLN A 695 -6.46 -18.56 3.61
N ASP A 696 -6.93 -18.05 4.75
CA ASP A 696 -6.12 -17.22 5.65
C ASP A 696 -6.10 -17.79 7.06
N LEU A 697 -4.91 -17.97 7.61
CA LEU A 697 -4.70 -18.50 8.95
C LEU A 697 -3.92 -17.51 9.80
N PHE A 698 -4.52 -17.05 10.89
CA PHE A 698 -3.86 -16.24 11.90
C PHE A 698 -3.65 -17.04 13.20
N LEU A 699 -2.40 -17.30 13.55
CA LEU A 699 -2.01 -17.91 14.82
C LEU A 699 -1.61 -16.82 15.80
N GLN A 700 -2.36 -16.66 16.90
CA GLN A 700 -2.14 -15.60 17.87
C GLN A 700 -2.00 -16.14 19.30
N PHE A 701 -1.10 -15.58 20.11
CA PHE A 701 -0.99 -15.91 21.55
C PHE A 701 -0.72 -17.40 21.87
N PHE A 702 0.03 -18.11 21.03
CA PHE A 702 0.47 -19.49 21.31
C PHE A 702 1.57 -19.51 22.40
N ASN A 703 1.20 -19.13 23.62
CA ASN A 703 2.10 -19.11 24.77
C ASN A 703 2.20 -20.51 25.39
N GLY A 704 3.42 -20.96 25.67
CA GLY A 704 3.70 -22.29 26.23
C GLY A 704 4.15 -23.34 25.21
N LEU A 705 4.10 -23.04 23.91
CA LEU A 705 4.74 -23.83 22.86
C LEU A 705 6.11 -23.28 22.54
N ASN A 706 7.12 -24.13 22.63
CA ASN A 706 8.50 -23.78 22.26
C ASN A 706 8.76 -24.00 20.77
N SER A 707 8.03 -24.93 20.15
CA SER A 707 8.15 -25.27 18.74
C SER A 707 6.78 -25.58 18.16
N LEU A 708 6.56 -25.20 16.90
CA LEU A 708 5.36 -25.52 16.13
C LEU A 708 5.78 -26.25 14.85
N ASP A 709 5.21 -27.42 14.61
CA ASP A 709 5.37 -28.14 13.35
C ASP A 709 4.50 -27.46 12.28
N ILE A 710 5.14 -26.96 11.22
CA ILE A 710 4.51 -26.29 10.07
C ILE A 710 4.43 -27.19 8.84
N SER A 711 4.71 -28.49 8.97
CA SER A 711 4.53 -29.46 7.89
C SER A 711 3.09 -29.54 7.39
N PHE A 712 2.09 -29.17 8.22
CA PHE A 712 0.69 -29.09 7.82
C PHE A 712 0.43 -28.15 6.63
N LEU A 713 1.30 -27.18 6.39
CA LEU A 713 1.22 -26.28 5.24
C LEU A 713 1.31 -27.04 3.89
N GLU A 714 1.85 -28.27 3.88
CA GLU A 714 1.89 -29.15 2.71
C GLU A 714 0.47 -29.59 2.29
N ASN A 715 -0.42 -29.78 3.25
CA ASN A 715 -1.77 -30.26 3.01
C ASN A 715 -2.78 -29.11 2.77
N MET A 716 -2.49 -27.90 3.25
CA MET A 716 -3.35 -26.72 3.10
C MET A 716 -3.24 -26.09 1.71
N LYS A 717 -3.79 -26.77 0.69
CA LYS A 717 -3.66 -26.40 -0.74
C LYS A 717 -4.26 -25.04 -1.12
N ARG A 718 -5.11 -24.45 -0.28
CA ARG A 718 -5.75 -23.14 -0.52
C ARG A 718 -5.19 -22.00 0.33
N LEU A 719 -4.25 -22.29 1.26
CA LEU A 719 -3.75 -21.29 2.18
C LEU A 719 -2.88 -20.27 1.43
N ASP A 720 -3.36 -19.03 1.38
CA ASP A 720 -2.74 -17.88 0.73
C ASP A 720 -1.96 -17.01 1.74
N THR A 721 -2.57 -16.75 2.90
CA THR A 721 -1.98 -15.92 3.96
C THR A 721 -1.76 -16.69 5.26
N LEU A 722 -0.53 -16.63 5.77
CA LEU A 722 -0.18 -17.09 7.12
C LEU A 722 0.29 -15.90 7.97
N HIS A 723 -0.40 -15.64 9.07
CA HIS A 723 0.03 -14.69 10.08
C HIS A 723 0.33 -15.42 11.38
N ILE A 724 1.48 -15.16 11.99
CA ILE A 724 1.82 -15.59 13.35
C ILE A 724 2.14 -14.34 14.17
N SER A 725 1.41 -14.11 15.27
CA SER A 725 1.63 -12.93 16.11
C SER A 725 1.55 -13.24 17.60
N ASP A 726 2.28 -12.47 18.40
CA ASP A 726 2.20 -12.49 19.86
C ASP A 726 2.49 -13.88 20.49
N CYS A 727 3.30 -14.70 19.81
CA CYS A 727 3.74 -16.02 20.27
C CYS A 727 5.09 -15.91 21.00
N ALA A 728 5.08 -15.42 22.24
CA ALA A 728 6.31 -15.01 22.93
C ALA A 728 7.28 -16.18 23.23
N THR A 729 6.76 -17.39 23.46
CA THR A 729 7.58 -18.58 23.78
C THR A 729 8.05 -19.35 22.55
N LEU A 730 7.46 -19.08 21.38
CA LEU A 730 7.73 -19.82 20.15
C LEU A 730 9.16 -19.54 19.67
N ALA A 731 10.01 -20.55 19.76
CA ALA A 731 11.42 -20.46 19.45
C ALA A 731 11.77 -21.09 18.10
N ASP A 732 10.96 -22.03 17.61
CA ASP A 732 11.24 -22.79 16.40
C ASP A 732 9.96 -23.11 15.59
N LEU A 733 10.09 -23.06 14.26
CA LEU A 733 9.05 -23.44 13.31
C LEU A 733 9.58 -24.64 12.53
N ASN A 734 9.24 -25.83 13.03
CA ASN A 734 9.85 -27.08 12.60
C ASN A 734 9.10 -27.63 11.39
N ILE A 735 9.85 -28.28 10.51
CA ILE A 735 9.29 -28.93 9.33
C ILE A 735 9.44 -30.44 9.45
N ASN A 736 10.17 -30.94 10.46
CA ASN A 736 10.34 -32.36 10.70
C ASN A 736 9.22 -32.79 11.65
N GLY A 737 8.28 -33.59 11.13
CA GLY A 737 7.22 -34.17 11.93
C GLY A 737 7.81 -34.85 13.16
N THR A 738 7.16 -34.67 14.30
CA THR A 738 7.54 -35.31 15.56
C THR A 738 7.47 -36.83 15.41
N ASP A 739 8.61 -37.51 15.32
CA ASP A 739 8.79 -38.67 16.18
C ASP A 739 9.16 -38.10 17.55
N GLY A 740 8.23 -38.27 18.50
CA GLY A 740 8.39 -37.81 19.86
C GLY A 740 9.70 -38.30 20.47
N GLY A 741 10.22 -37.54 21.43
CA GLY A 741 11.43 -37.92 22.16
C GLY A 741 11.35 -39.36 22.66
N GLN A 742 12.13 -40.23 22.04
CA GLN A 742 12.70 -41.38 22.70
C GLN A 742 14.12 -41.56 22.18
N GLU A 743 15.07 -41.35 23.09
CA GLU A 743 16.43 -41.83 22.96
C GLU A 743 16.38 -43.31 22.55
N ILE A 744 16.69 -43.60 21.29
CA ILE A 744 17.22 -44.89 20.89
C ILE A 744 18.65 -44.63 20.44
N LEU A 745 19.55 -44.66 21.43
CA LEU A 745 20.94 -45.02 21.21
C LEU A 745 20.96 -46.43 20.63
N THR A 746 20.86 -46.55 19.31
CA THR A 746 21.44 -47.69 18.60
C THR A 746 22.54 -47.13 17.71
N SER A 747 23.77 -47.30 18.19
CA SER A 747 24.95 -47.37 17.36
C SER A 747 24.67 -48.31 16.19
N ASP A 748 25.02 -47.85 14.99
CA ASP A 748 24.97 -48.59 13.74
C ASP A 748 23.56 -48.72 13.12
N ASN A 749 23.17 -47.71 12.35
CA ASN A 749 22.87 -47.85 10.92
C ASN A 749 22.46 -46.52 10.30
N TYR A 750 22.99 -46.27 9.10
CA TYR A 750 22.62 -45.19 8.19
C TYR A 750 21.09 -45.07 8.07
N LEU A 751 20.50 -44.07 8.74
CA LEU A 751 19.16 -43.61 8.39
C LEU A 751 19.30 -42.78 7.12
N ASP A 752 18.65 -43.28 6.08
CA ASP A 752 18.62 -42.74 4.74
C ASP A 752 17.93 -41.36 4.72
N ASN A 753 18.72 -40.29 4.59
CA ASN A 753 18.26 -38.91 4.40
C ASN A 753 17.41 -38.73 3.10
N SER A 754 17.26 -39.77 2.29
CA SER A 754 16.40 -39.79 1.09
C SER A 754 14.89 -39.73 1.40
N LYS A 755 14.46 -40.01 2.64
CA LYS A 755 13.04 -39.89 3.04
C LYS A 755 12.62 -38.50 3.55
N ILE A 756 13.57 -37.65 3.97
CA ILE A 756 13.28 -36.27 4.44
C ILE A 756 12.96 -35.34 3.25
N THR A 757 13.21 -35.79 2.02
CA THR A 757 13.21 -34.98 0.81
C THR A 757 12.06 -35.24 -0.17
N SER A 758 11.04 -36.01 0.23
CA SER A 758 9.76 -36.06 -0.50
C SER A 758 8.97 -34.76 -0.30
N LEU A 759 9.25 -33.78 -1.17
CA LEU A 759 8.33 -32.74 -1.70
C LEU A 759 7.54 -31.85 -0.72
N LYS A 760 8.17 -31.29 0.31
CA LYS A 760 7.56 -30.14 1.00
C LYS A 760 7.60 -28.92 0.09
N ASN A 761 6.44 -28.45 -0.36
CA ASN A 761 6.33 -27.27 -1.20
C ASN A 761 4.99 -26.53 -0.96
N PHE A 762 5.07 -25.37 -0.31
CA PHE A 762 3.96 -24.53 0.10
C PHE A 762 3.53 -23.64 -1.07
N HIS A 763 3.04 -24.26 -2.15
CA HIS A 763 2.76 -23.61 -3.42
C HIS A 763 1.66 -22.55 -3.38
N SER A 764 0.69 -22.68 -2.47
CA SER A 764 -0.43 -21.73 -2.36
C SER A 764 -0.04 -20.47 -1.59
N LEU A 765 0.98 -20.54 -0.72
CA LEU A 765 1.31 -19.48 0.22
C LEU A 765 1.94 -18.27 -0.51
N ARG A 766 1.28 -17.12 -0.42
CA ARG A 766 1.69 -15.85 -1.03
C ARG A 766 2.07 -14.79 -0.02
N SER A 767 1.47 -14.81 1.16
CA SER A 767 1.67 -13.78 2.17
C SER A 767 2.05 -14.40 3.51
N VAL A 768 3.19 -13.98 4.07
CA VAL A 768 3.62 -14.38 5.41
C VAL A 768 3.88 -13.16 6.27
N ARG A 769 3.22 -13.09 7.42
CA ARG A 769 3.43 -12.07 8.43
C ARG A 769 3.82 -12.70 9.76
N ILE A 770 4.94 -12.28 10.33
CA ILE A 770 5.44 -12.72 11.63
C ILE A 770 5.63 -11.48 12.50
N GLU A 771 4.89 -11.37 13.60
CA GLU A 771 4.88 -10.19 14.45
C GLU A 771 5.06 -10.56 15.93
N ARG A 772 5.88 -9.82 16.69
CA ARG A 772 6.05 -9.99 18.14
C ARG A 772 6.40 -11.44 18.59
N CYS A 773 7.05 -12.24 17.73
CA CYS A 773 7.54 -13.58 18.05
C CYS A 773 8.97 -13.50 18.63
N LEU A 774 9.08 -13.23 19.92
CA LEU A 774 10.31 -12.77 20.56
C LEU A 774 11.44 -13.82 20.63
N MET A 775 11.09 -15.11 20.67
CA MET A 775 12.06 -16.20 20.82
C MET A 775 12.48 -16.86 19.51
N LEU A 776 11.80 -16.53 18.41
CA LEU A 776 12.04 -17.12 17.09
C LEU A 776 13.43 -16.72 16.56
N LYS A 777 14.17 -17.69 16.01
CA LYS A 777 15.58 -17.51 15.62
C LYS A 777 15.80 -17.32 14.12
N ASP A 778 14.97 -17.96 13.30
CA ASP A 778 15.02 -17.93 11.84
C ASP A 778 13.67 -18.35 11.24
N LEU A 779 13.53 -18.15 9.94
CA LEU A 779 12.37 -18.52 9.12
C LEU A 779 12.83 -19.36 7.93
N THR A 780 13.78 -20.25 8.16
CA THR A 780 14.44 -21.01 7.09
C THR A 780 13.46 -21.85 6.27
N TRP A 781 12.31 -22.20 6.84
CA TRP A 781 11.22 -22.89 6.15
C TRP A 781 10.64 -22.13 4.95
N LEU A 782 10.81 -20.81 4.86
CA LEU A 782 10.33 -19.99 3.74
C LEU A 782 10.94 -20.39 2.40
N VAL A 783 12.06 -21.13 2.39
CA VAL A 783 12.61 -21.72 1.17
C VAL A 783 11.63 -22.67 0.48
N PHE A 784 10.66 -23.23 1.23
CA PHE A 784 9.61 -24.09 0.71
C PHE A 784 8.38 -23.33 0.19
N ALA A 785 8.37 -21.99 0.22
CA ALA A 785 7.28 -21.15 -0.28
C ALA A 785 7.71 -20.40 -1.57
N PRO A 786 7.75 -21.07 -2.74
CA PRO A 786 8.29 -20.49 -3.98
C PRO A 786 7.43 -19.37 -4.58
N ASN A 787 6.16 -19.29 -4.17
CA ASN A 787 5.20 -18.30 -4.66
C ASN A 787 4.97 -17.14 -3.69
N LEU A 788 5.84 -16.99 -2.67
CA LEU A 788 5.75 -15.89 -1.71
C LEU A 788 5.91 -14.53 -2.40
N VAL A 789 4.89 -13.68 -2.22
CA VAL A 789 4.77 -12.32 -2.75
C VAL A 789 5.06 -11.29 -1.65
N ASN A 790 4.53 -11.50 -0.44
CA ASN A 790 4.61 -10.56 0.68
C ASN A 790 5.28 -11.21 1.89
N LEU A 791 6.32 -10.57 2.43
CA LEU A 791 6.98 -11.01 3.67
C LEU A 791 7.13 -9.87 4.67
N TRP A 792 6.47 -10.02 5.81
CA TRP A 792 6.43 -9.01 6.88
C TRP A 792 6.98 -9.61 8.16
N ILE A 793 8.07 -9.05 8.70
CA ILE A 793 8.69 -9.49 9.95
C ILE A 793 8.84 -8.27 10.86
N VAL A 794 8.11 -8.27 11.97
CA VAL A 794 7.95 -7.09 12.83
C VAL A 794 8.16 -7.47 14.30
N PHE A 795 8.96 -6.71 15.05
CA PHE A 795 9.18 -6.91 16.49
C PHE A 795 9.70 -8.31 16.89
N CYS A 796 10.49 -8.97 16.03
CA CYS A 796 11.04 -10.31 16.28
C CYS A 796 12.52 -10.24 16.70
N ARG A 797 12.76 -10.07 18.00
CA ARG A 797 14.07 -9.64 18.55
C ARG A 797 15.22 -10.65 18.47
N ASN A 798 14.92 -11.94 18.31
CA ASN A 798 15.93 -13.00 18.29
C ASN A 798 16.29 -13.53 16.90
N ILE A 799 15.62 -13.04 15.84
CA ILE A 799 15.96 -13.44 14.48
C ILE A 799 17.34 -12.88 14.13
N GLU A 800 18.30 -13.77 13.90
CA GLU A 800 19.64 -13.38 13.45
C GLU A 800 19.78 -13.47 11.93
N GLN A 801 19.10 -14.44 11.32
CA GLN A 801 19.02 -14.62 9.88
C GLN A 801 17.59 -14.95 9.49
N VAL A 802 17.07 -14.38 8.39
CA VAL A 802 15.74 -14.77 7.89
C VAL A 802 15.79 -16.21 7.39
N ILE A 803 16.79 -16.54 6.54
CA ILE A 803 17.06 -17.91 6.10
C ILE A 803 18.47 -18.30 6.52
N ASP A 804 18.59 -19.31 7.39
CA ASP A 804 19.87 -19.89 7.79
C ASP A 804 20.32 -20.98 6.81
N SER A 805 21.17 -20.58 5.85
CA SER A 805 21.76 -21.49 4.86
C SER A 805 22.58 -22.65 5.47
N GLY A 806 23.09 -22.51 6.71
CA GLY A 806 23.90 -23.52 7.39
C GLY A 806 23.12 -24.77 7.77
N LYS A 807 21.79 -24.65 7.98
CA LYS A 807 20.90 -25.78 8.24
C LYS A 807 20.62 -26.67 7.00
N TRP A 808 21.08 -26.26 5.82
CA TRP A 808 20.63 -26.81 4.53
C TRP A 808 21.74 -27.29 3.59
N VAL A 809 23.01 -27.10 3.96
CA VAL A 809 24.17 -27.36 3.07
C VAL A 809 24.28 -28.84 2.64
N GLU A 810 23.65 -29.79 3.34
CA GLU A 810 23.79 -31.22 3.03
C GLU A 810 22.65 -31.83 2.18
N ALA A 811 21.54 -31.12 1.91
CA ALA A 811 20.36 -31.67 1.21
C ALA A 811 20.07 -31.06 -0.18
N ALA A 812 20.81 -30.02 -0.59
CA ALA A 812 20.49 -29.19 -1.75
C ALA A 812 21.51 -29.24 -2.90
N GLU A 813 22.51 -30.14 -2.87
CA GLU A 813 23.37 -30.38 -4.04
C GLU A 813 22.53 -30.93 -5.20
N GLY A 814 22.08 -30.02 -6.09
CA GLY A 814 21.34 -30.34 -7.31
C GLY A 814 19.97 -29.67 -7.49
N ARG A 815 19.43 -28.93 -6.49
CA ARG A 815 18.15 -28.21 -6.67
C ARG A 815 18.35 -26.71 -6.85
N ASN A 816 17.88 -26.19 -7.97
CA ASN A 816 17.88 -24.77 -8.30
C ASN A 816 16.74 -24.05 -7.57
N MET A 817 16.77 -23.99 -6.23
CA MET A 817 15.78 -23.27 -5.41
C MET A 817 16.22 -21.82 -5.27
N SER A 818 15.52 -20.90 -5.94
CA SER A 818 15.68 -19.45 -5.76
C SER A 818 14.60 -18.96 -4.79
N PRO A 819 14.86 -18.89 -3.47
CA PRO A 819 13.89 -18.34 -2.54
C PRO A 819 13.57 -16.89 -2.94
N PHE A 820 12.33 -16.47 -2.70
CA PHE A 820 11.86 -15.10 -2.96
C PHE A 820 11.87 -14.66 -4.43
N ALA A 821 11.85 -15.61 -5.38
CA ALA A 821 11.80 -15.28 -6.81
C ALA A 821 10.56 -14.46 -7.20
N LYS A 822 9.42 -14.64 -6.52
CA LYS A 822 8.18 -13.87 -6.76
C LYS A 822 7.90 -12.79 -5.70
N LEU A 823 8.85 -12.54 -4.80
CA LEU A 823 8.65 -11.58 -3.72
C LEU A 823 8.56 -10.17 -4.29
N GLU A 824 7.49 -9.47 -3.95
CA GLU A 824 7.23 -8.08 -4.33
C GLU A 824 7.50 -7.14 -3.17
N ASP A 825 7.04 -7.49 -1.96
CA ASP A 825 7.15 -6.64 -0.76
C ASP A 825 7.90 -7.35 0.37
N LEU A 826 8.97 -6.71 0.86
CA LEU A 826 9.76 -7.16 2.00
C LEU A 826 9.80 -6.10 3.11
N ILE A 827 9.14 -6.38 4.23
CA ILE A 827 9.03 -5.44 5.37
C ILE A 827 9.70 -6.04 6.60
N LEU A 828 10.72 -5.34 7.12
CA LEU A 828 11.56 -5.73 8.25
C LEU A 828 11.60 -4.58 9.28
N ILE A 829 10.92 -4.72 10.41
CA ILE A 829 10.76 -3.65 11.40
C ILE A 829 11.11 -4.15 12.80
N ASP A 830 11.97 -3.42 13.52
CA ASP A 830 12.43 -3.71 14.88
C ASP A 830 12.97 -5.15 15.05
N LEU A 831 14.03 -5.44 14.30
CA LEU A 831 14.77 -6.71 14.32
C LEU A 831 16.23 -6.47 14.77
N PRO A 832 16.46 -6.19 16.07
CA PRO A 832 17.75 -5.71 16.59
C PRO A 832 18.92 -6.69 16.45
N LYS A 833 18.65 -7.99 16.24
CA LYS A 833 19.67 -9.02 16.06
C LYS A 833 19.86 -9.45 14.61
N LEU A 834 19.02 -8.99 13.67
CA LEU A 834 19.06 -9.43 12.29
C LEU A 834 20.38 -8.99 11.63
N LYS A 835 21.18 -9.96 11.20
CA LYS A 835 22.48 -9.75 10.54
C LYS A 835 22.40 -9.94 9.02
N SER A 836 21.52 -10.83 8.56
CA SER A 836 21.42 -11.20 7.14
C SER A 836 20.01 -11.69 6.80
N ILE A 837 19.54 -11.43 5.58
CA ILE A 837 18.29 -12.02 5.06
C ILE A 837 18.60 -13.39 4.44
N TYR A 838 19.62 -13.44 3.59
CA TYR A 838 20.12 -14.65 2.95
C TYR A 838 21.63 -14.53 2.70
N ARG A 839 22.35 -15.66 2.81
CA ARG A 839 23.83 -15.67 2.73
C ARG A 839 24.37 -15.35 1.34
N ASN A 840 23.68 -15.82 0.29
CA ASN A 840 24.05 -15.60 -1.10
C ASN A 840 23.25 -14.44 -1.70
N THR A 841 23.71 -13.90 -2.83
CA THR A 841 22.92 -12.89 -3.55
C THR A 841 21.73 -13.52 -4.25
N LEU A 842 20.60 -12.83 -4.22
CA LEU A 842 19.35 -13.19 -4.89
C LEU A 842 19.12 -12.27 -6.07
N THR A 843 18.31 -12.70 -7.02
CA THR A 843 18.01 -11.94 -8.24
C THR A 843 16.74 -11.09 -8.15
N PHE A 844 15.85 -11.36 -7.19
CA PHE A 844 14.62 -10.59 -6.91
C PHE A 844 13.91 -9.98 -8.14
N PRO A 845 13.46 -10.79 -9.12
CA PRO A 845 12.96 -10.26 -10.37
C PRO A 845 11.64 -9.49 -10.25
N CYS A 846 10.87 -9.71 -9.17
CA CYS A 846 9.56 -9.10 -8.95
C CYS A 846 9.55 -8.04 -7.82
N LEU A 847 10.67 -7.79 -7.16
CA LEU A 847 10.69 -6.96 -5.94
C LEU A 847 10.37 -5.50 -6.26
N LYS A 848 9.31 -4.98 -5.64
CA LYS A 848 8.79 -3.62 -5.78
C LYS A 848 9.16 -2.77 -4.58
N GLU A 849 9.10 -3.34 -3.37
CA GLU A 849 9.29 -2.57 -2.15
C GLU A 849 10.10 -3.33 -1.08
N VAL A 850 11.06 -2.61 -0.47
CA VAL A 850 11.80 -3.07 0.70
C VAL A 850 11.68 -2.02 1.79
N ARG A 851 11.22 -2.37 2.99
CA ARG A 851 11.24 -1.49 4.16
C ARG A 851 12.09 -2.09 5.26
N VAL A 852 13.09 -1.35 5.74
CA VAL A 852 13.94 -1.75 6.86
C VAL A 852 14.00 -0.65 7.90
N HIS A 853 13.56 -0.94 9.13
CA HIS A 853 13.61 0.02 10.23
C HIS A 853 13.99 -0.63 11.56
N CYS A 854 14.76 0.08 12.39
CA CYS A 854 15.23 -0.44 13.67
C CYS A 854 15.92 -1.83 13.54
N CYS A 855 16.72 -2.02 12.49
CA CYS A 855 17.48 -3.24 12.19
C CYS A 855 19.00 -2.97 12.15
N PRO A 856 19.62 -2.49 13.24
CA PRO A 856 20.98 -1.93 13.24
C PRO A 856 22.11 -2.91 12.88
N LYS A 857 21.86 -4.22 12.93
CA LYS A 857 22.87 -5.24 12.59
C LYS A 857 22.78 -5.72 11.15
N LEU A 858 21.74 -5.33 10.40
CA LEU A 858 21.56 -5.75 9.01
C LEU A 858 22.42 -4.88 8.12
N LYS A 859 23.68 -5.25 7.92
CA LYS A 859 24.64 -4.45 7.15
C LYS A 859 24.68 -4.78 5.67
N LYS A 860 24.02 -5.85 5.21
CA LYS A 860 24.05 -6.27 3.81
C LYS A 860 22.70 -6.81 3.36
N LEU A 861 22.24 -6.37 2.19
CA LEU A 861 21.09 -6.94 1.50
C LEU A 861 21.55 -8.01 0.48
N PRO A 862 20.78 -9.09 0.27
CA PRO A 862 21.10 -10.11 -0.73
C PRO A 862 20.73 -9.63 -2.15
N LEU A 863 21.22 -8.45 -2.54
CA LEU A 863 20.99 -7.81 -3.84
C LEU A 863 22.26 -7.85 -4.70
N ASN A 864 22.08 -7.98 -6.01
CA ASN A 864 23.14 -7.87 -7.01
C ASN A 864 22.74 -6.93 -8.16
N SER A 865 23.67 -6.60 -9.06
CA SER A 865 23.43 -5.71 -10.20
C SER A 865 22.30 -6.16 -11.14
N ASN A 866 21.97 -7.46 -11.18
CA ASN A 866 20.83 -7.97 -11.96
C ASN A 866 19.47 -7.69 -11.29
N SER A 867 19.45 -7.54 -9.97
CA SER A 867 18.23 -7.28 -9.20
C SER A 867 17.64 -5.88 -9.49
N ALA A 868 18.44 -4.96 -10.04
CA ALA A 868 18.02 -3.58 -10.36
C ALA A 868 17.33 -3.44 -11.74
N LYS A 869 17.20 -4.51 -12.53
CA LYS A 869 16.67 -4.45 -13.90
C LYS A 869 15.14 -4.32 -13.98
N GLY A 870 14.42 -4.46 -12.86
CA GLY A 870 12.97 -4.23 -12.75
C GLY A 870 12.65 -2.75 -12.57
N ARG A 871 11.67 -2.21 -13.31
CA ARG A 871 11.29 -0.79 -13.19
C ARG A 871 10.58 -0.55 -11.86
N GLY A 872 11.05 0.42 -11.06
CA GLY A 872 10.27 1.03 -9.97
C GLY A 872 10.51 0.53 -8.55
N MET A 873 11.57 -0.24 -8.26
CA MET A 873 11.83 -0.70 -6.90
C MET A 873 12.16 0.44 -5.93
N VAL A 874 11.58 0.41 -4.72
CA VAL A 874 11.77 1.41 -3.67
C VAL A 874 12.30 0.76 -2.38
N ILE A 875 13.37 1.32 -1.80
CA ILE A 875 13.94 0.88 -0.52
C ILE A 875 13.75 1.98 0.52
N TYR A 876 12.92 1.73 1.53
CA TYR A 876 12.78 2.59 2.70
C TYR A 876 13.71 2.13 3.81
N GLY A 877 14.45 3.08 4.39
CA GLY A 877 15.19 2.81 5.62
C GLY A 877 15.68 4.06 6.33
N GLU A 878 16.18 3.85 7.55
CA GLU A 878 16.82 4.90 8.33
C GLU A 878 18.08 5.41 7.61
N LYS A 879 18.33 6.71 7.69
CA LYS A 879 19.46 7.36 6.99
C LYS A 879 20.80 6.74 7.39
N ASP A 880 21.00 6.51 8.68
CA ASP A 880 22.24 5.94 9.20
C ASP A 880 22.44 4.50 8.71
N TRP A 881 21.37 3.69 8.74
CA TRP A 881 21.39 2.33 8.17
C TRP A 881 21.73 2.31 6.68
N SER A 882 21.14 3.21 5.88
CA SER A 882 21.39 3.26 4.43
C SER A 882 22.85 3.64 4.10
N ASN A 883 23.50 4.45 4.95
CA ASN A 883 24.90 4.84 4.78
C ASN A 883 25.88 3.72 5.19
N GLU A 884 25.49 2.88 6.14
CA GLU A 884 26.30 1.76 6.63
C GLU A 884 26.12 0.47 5.82
N LEU A 885 25.29 0.49 4.78
CA LEU A 885 24.98 -0.70 3.99
C LEU A 885 26.15 -1.10 3.08
N GLU A 886 26.61 -2.33 3.24
CA GLU A 886 27.63 -2.99 2.44
C GLU A 886 27.03 -3.60 1.16
N TRP A 887 27.62 -3.28 0.01
CA TRP A 887 27.18 -3.76 -1.30
C TRP A 887 28.09 -4.87 -1.84
N GLU A 888 27.55 -5.74 -2.70
CA GLU A 888 28.32 -6.82 -3.34
C GLU A 888 29.42 -6.28 -4.25
N ASP A 889 29.09 -5.29 -5.08
CA ASP A 889 30.01 -4.60 -5.97
C ASP A 889 29.55 -3.15 -6.20
N GLU A 890 30.42 -2.34 -6.81
CA GLU A 890 30.17 -0.92 -7.11
C GLU A 890 29.01 -0.76 -8.12
N ALA A 891 28.77 -1.74 -8.99
CA ALA A 891 27.67 -1.71 -9.94
C ALA A 891 26.31 -1.86 -9.25
N ALA A 892 26.22 -2.74 -8.24
CA ALA A 892 25.03 -2.91 -7.40
C ALA A 892 24.76 -1.65 -6.57
N HIS A 893 25.79 -1.07 -5.94
CA HIS A 893 25.66 0.21 -5.22
C HIS A 893 25.06 1.30 -6.12
N ASN A 894 25.65 1.52 -7.30
CA ASN A 894 25.21 2.56 -8.23
C ASN A 894 23.82 2.29 -8.81
N ALA A 895 23.45 1.02 -8.97
CA ALA A 895 22.14 0.64 -9.49
C ALA A 895 21.00 0.86 -8.48
N PHE A 896 21.27 0.70 -7.17
CA PHE A 896 20.25 0.82 -6.12
C PHE A 896 20.24 2.15 -5.38
N LEU A 897 21.28 2.97 -5.49
CA LEU A 897 21.32 4.31 -4.89
C LEU A 897 20.06 5.16 -5.21
N PRO A 898 19.51 5.16 -6.44
CA PRO A 898 18.29 5.91 -6.76
C PRO A 898 17.01 5.34 -6.14
N CYS A 899 17.03 4.08 -5.70
CA CYS A 899 15.88 3.37 -5.12
C CYS A 899 15.62 3.76 -3.66
N PHE A 900 16.61 4.33 -2.95
CA PHE A 900 16.44 4.68 -1.54
C PHE A 900 15.46 5.85 -1.34
N ARG A 901 14.59 5.68 -0.36
CA ARG A 901 13.72 6.70 0.19
C ARG A 901 13.94 6.73 1.70
N THR A 902 14.04 7.93 2.24
CA THR A 902 14.12 8.09 3.70
C THR A 902 12.74 7.85 4.28
N TRP A 903 12.71 7.17 5.43
CA TRP A 903 11.48 7.00 6.17
C TRP A 903 11.07 8.28 6.90
#